data_AF-A0A7F8RUI2-F1
#
_entry.id   AF-A0A7F8RUI2-F1
#
_cell.length_a   1.000
_cell.length_b   1.000
_cell.length_c   1.000
_cell.angle_alpha   90.00
_cell.angle_beta   90.00
_cell.angle_gamma   90.00
#
_symmetry.space_group_name_H-M   'P 1'
#
loop_
_entity.id
_entity.type
_entity.pdbx_description
1 polymer ?
#
loop_
_entity_poly.entity_id
_entity_poly.type
_entity_poly.pdbx_seq_one_letter_code
_entity_poly.pdbx_strand_id
1 'polypeptide(L)'
;MVLLRCQVHMEMAHIEEDEDRLEPAMQHLQKAMLLDSLGLYRDKLTMALNRLHLCTMLYQAPERAEDKAIMAIEQAKKAIPKDSVRKKRALLVNAGLALAPDTFQIVLDSENEAKVSMGKSRGRFTYLFAKARHHMISVDKAAGHLRRLGNENDKERIQIWAELAKVARRQGVWDVCRAASRFCLLYDNVKVKKLVRPKKGKKKKGGDSQAQDAWGQSEVTLQRQVSPTLLRKFAEVGFISAEKSLLNLAPKVLEATVQLLRSEGVELNNHPHPPEDLSQHSAGYTVESPEDSAQWITYQTWIESLSQSAMHSWLRSAEIGQEIQEGWIVQNAVVYVLNHNHHLIVAGRQKELVDTLDHLLSIVKATGHSGDPTMLVMLCNALARGLILNWIPAQVPEKSKRPMRSNLFHIPLDSVASSEVRTAVEVCEFVLSLTDRTVHKEAVPTSARQQLIATWVKAKQLLQQQIGPRLGMDEQSPNEDVNSVTRVLVALEMYSSNGLGLMDFTVPPLAQLVKMASECSWSDPLVELQTLMRLTHFAHAAHDYEVTMLCSQKAIQMGIRYLRMCSPVETELVAEMLSTTACIQGRSIMENLKGRKQLRLVAAKAFIESAQFGGIARNSALVMLAVRHYWNTWLPFLSSAANRKKAKNVIQRIISIINKTEAKKQGKGKVLTLHQWPTADFHSGGMTEGHFLPGAEDDLTLRAALYGLLFHCHADHGDWEGGLKVLDEAVRVLPRTAHRL
;
A
#
# COMPACT_ATOMS: atom_id res chain seq x y z
N MET A 1 43.91 -13.65 14.04
CA MET A 1 44.30 -12.51 14.91
C MET A 1 44.68 -11.25 14.12
N VAL A 2 45.50 -11.33 13.06
CA VAL A 2 45.94 -10.14 12.30
C VAL A 2 44.78 -9.42 11.57
N LEU A 3 43.86 -10.16 10.94
CA LEU A 3 42.69 -9.59 10.26
C LEU A 3 41.75 -8.82 11.21
N LEU A 4 41.49 -9.37 12.40
CA LEU A 4 40.72 -8.69 13.45
C LEU A 4 41.39 -7.40 13.92
N ARG A 5 42.73 -7.38 14.03
CA ARG A 5 43.47 -6.15 14.38
C ARG A 5 43.38 -5.08 13.27
N CYS A 6 43.40 -5.49 12.00
CA CYS A 6 43.15 -4.59 10.87
C CYS A 6 41.75 -3.96 10.98
N GLN A 7 40.71 -4.78 11.24
CA GLN A 7 39.33 -4.30 11.43
C GLN A 7 39.20 -3.34 12.63
N VAL A 8 39.80 -3.66 13.77
CA VAL A 8 39.80 -2.77 14.95
C VAL A 8 40.44 -1.42 14.60
N HIS A 9 41.55 -1.40 13.86
CA HIS A 9 42.15 -0.13 13.44
C HIS A 9 41.29 0.65 12.43
N MET A 10 40.50 -0.02 11.58
CA MET A 10 39.52 0.65 10.72
C MET A 10 38.40 1.31 11.55
N GLU A 11 37.85 0.61 12.53
CA GLU A 11 36.80 1.16 13.41
C GLU A 11 37.34 2.29 14.30
N MET A 12 38.56 2.16 14.83
CA MET A 12 39.22 3.24 15.57
C MET A 12 39.43 4.47 14.69
N ALA A 13 39.80 4.31 13.41
CA ALA A 13 39.91 5.45 12.50
C ALA A 13 38.56 6.15 12.28
N HIS A 14 37.45 5.41 12.23
CA HIS A 14 36.10 5.98 12.13
C HIS A 14 35.71 6.76 13.39
N ILE A 15 35.99 6.23 14.58
CA ILE A 15 35.72 6.92 15.85
C ILE A 15 36.52 8.22 15.95
N GLU A 16 37.80 8.19 15.61
CA GLU A 16 38.66 9.39 15.62
C GLU A 16 38.21 10.44 14.59
N GLU A 17 37.71 10.00 13.43
CA GLU A 17 37.12 10.89 12.42
C GLU A 17 35.83 11.56 12.92
N ASP A 18 34.95 10.83 13.60
CA ASP A 18 33.72 11.37 14.18
C ASP A 18 34.00 12.45 15.26
N GLU A 19 35.14 12.36 15.92
CA GLU A 19 35.65 13.37 16.87
C GLU A 19 36.48 14.49 16.19
N ASP A 20 36.47 14.58 14.86
CA ASP A 20 37.23 15.51 13.99
C ASP A 20 38.76 15.47 14.22
N ARG A 21 39.28 14.34 14.75
CA ARG A 21 40.71 14.10 14.95
C ARG A 21 41.29 13.36 13.74
N LEU A 22 41.52 14.09 12.65
CA LEU A 22 41.93 13.54 11.35
C LEU A 22 43.33 12.86 11.38
N GLU A 23 44.33 13.45 12.04
CA GLU A 23 45.68 12.89 12.13
C GLU A 23 45.72 11.52 12.85
N PRO A 24 45.11 11.36 14.04
CA PRO A 24 44.95 10.05 14.67
C PRO A 24 44.22 9.03 13.78
N ALA A 25 43.15 9.45 13.09
CA ALA A 25 42.42 8.59 12.17
C ALA A 25 43.33 8.10 11.02
N MET A 26 44.14 8.98 10.43
CA MET A 26 45.11 8.61 9.39
C MET A 26 46.17 7.62 9.89
N GLN A 27 46.68 7.79 11.11
CA GLN A 27 47.64 6.86 11.71
C GLN A 27 47.02 5.47 11.91
N HIS A 28 45.75 5.40 12.31
CA HIS A 28 45.04 4.14 12.42
C HIS A 28 44.82 3.46 11.06
N LEU A 29 44.49 4.21 10.01
CA LEU A 29 44.40 3.67 8.65
C LEU A 29 45.75 3.15 8.13
N GLN A 30 46.85 3.87 8.36
CA GLN A 30 48.20 3.41 7.98
C GLN A 30 48.58 2.12 8.70
N LYS A 31 48.25 2.00 10.01
CA LYS A 31 48.43 0.75 10.78
C LYS A 31 47.55 -0.38 10.22
N ALA A 32 46.31 -0.10 9.86
CA ALA A 32 45.42 -1.08 9.24
C ALA A 32 45.96 -1.58 7.89
N MET A 33 46.57 -0.70 7.08
CA MET A 33 47.21 -1.06 5.80
C MET A 33 48.38 -2.01 5.99
N LEU A 34 49.23 -1.77 6.99
CA LEU A 34 50.36 -2.65 7.31
C LEU A 34 49.90 -4.03 7.81
N LEU A 35 48.72 -4.10 8.42
CA LEU A 35 48.13 -5.33 8.94
C LEU A 35 47.27 -6.08 7.89
N ASP A 36 46.97 -5.48 6.74
CA ASP A 36 46.23 -6.12 5.65
C ASP A 36 47.14 -6.99 4.76
N SER A 37 47.72 -8.03 5.34
CA SER A 37 48.69 -8.90 4.67
C SER A 37 48.12 -9.65 3.46
N LEU A 38 46.79 -9.81 3.38
CA LEU A 38 46.08 -10.46 2.28
C LEU A 38 45.55 -9.46 1.23
N GLY A 39 45.73 -8.15 1.46
CA GLY A 39 45.25 -7.10 0.57
C GLY A 39 43.72 -7.03 0.43
N LEU A 40 42.97 -7.56 1.40
CA LEU A 40 41.51 -7.65 1.36
C LEU A 40 40.84 -6.28 1.52
N TYR A 41 41.50 -5.33 2.18
CA TYR A 41 41.00 -4.00 2.48
C TYR A 41 41.83 -2.89 1.81
N ARG A 42 42.91 -3.23 1.11
CA ARG A 42 43.87 -2.29 0.50
C ARG A 42 43.20 -1.15 -0.27
N ASP A 43 42.24 -1.45 -1.14
CA ASP A 43 41.53 -0.43 -1.93
C ASP A 43 40.72 0.53 -1.02
N LYS A 44 40.00 -0.01 -0.03
CA LYS A 44 39.22 0.79 0.92
C LYS A 44 40.09 1.66 1.81
N LEU A 45 41.17 1.10 2.33
CA LEU A 45 42.11 1.79 3.21
C LEU A 45 42.85 2.90 2.48
N THR A 46 43.31 2.63 1.25
CA THR A 46 43.98 3.63 0.42
C THR A 46 43.05 4.80 0.09
N MET A 47 41.81 4.50 -0.27
CA MET A 47 40.81 5.53 -0.59
C MET A 47 40.38 6.33 0.65
N ALA A 48 40.22 5.67 1.80
CA ALA A 48 39.91 6.34 3.07
C ALA A 48 41.08 7.23 3.53
N LEU A 49 42.32 6.77 3.38
CA LEU A 49 43.51 7.54 3.73
C LEU A 49 43.67 8.76 2.81
N ASN A 50 43.50 8.58 1.50
CA ASN A 50 43.52 9.69 0.53
C ASN A 50 42.43 10.72 0.85
N ARG A 51 41.22 10.27 1.20
CA ARG A 51 40.13 11.17 1.60
C ARG A 51 40.47 11.98 2.85
N LEU A 52 41.00 11.35 3.90
CA LEU A 52 41.39 12.07 5.11
C LEU A 52 42.54 13.04 4.83
N HIS A 53 43.51 12.63 4.02
CA HIS A 53 44.60 13.51 3.59
C HIS A 53 44.07 14.76 2.87
N LEU A 54 43.15 14.61 1.92
CA LEU A 54 42.51 15.75 1.24
C LEU A 54 41.76 16.67 2.22
N CYS A 55 41.16 16.13 3.29
CA CYS A 55 40.51 16.93 4.32
C CYS A 55 41.48 17.79 5.15
N THR A 56 42.73 17.36 5.29
CA THR A 56 43.79 18.13 5.99
C THR A 56 44.35 19.27 5.12
N MET A 57 44.21 19.19 3.78
CA MET A 57 44.80 20.13 2.82
C MET A 57 43.90 21.35 2.48
N LEU A 58 43.31 21.99 3.51
CA LEU A 58 42.27 23.03 3.40
C LEU A 58 42.57 24.22 2.46
N TYR A 59 43.83 24.46 2.06
CA TYR A 59 44.25 25.61 1.25
C TYR A 59 44.88 25.25 -0.11
N GLN A 60 44.90 23.97 -0.51
CA GLN A 60 45.43 23.55 -1.81
C GLN A 60 44.32 22.91 -2.66
N ALA A 61 44.11 23.44 -3.86
CA ALA A 61 43.16 22.86 -4.80
C ALA A 61 43.81 21.65 -5.49
N PRO A 62 43.31 20.42 -5.28
CA PRO A 62 43.87 19.24 -5.94
C PRO A 62 43.67 19.33 -7.46
N GLU A 63 44.59 18.76 -8.26
CA GLU A 63 44.51 18.83 -9.73
C GLU A 63 43.53 17.81 -10.32
N ARG A 64 43.48 16.59 -9.76
CA ARG A 64 42.62 15.50 -10.22
C ARG A 64 41.14 15.82 -9.97
N ALA A 65 40.31 15.45 -10.94
CA ALA A 65 38.86 15.66 -10.91
C ALA A 65 38.19 14.95 -9.72
N GLU A 66 38.62 13.71 -9.45
CA GLU A 66 38.12 12.88 -8.35
C GLU A 66 38.41 13.51 -6.98
N ASP A 67 39.63 14.01 -6.79
CA ASP A 67 40.06 14.64 -5.54
C ASP A 67 39.33 15.96 -5.29
N LYS A 68 39.09 16.77 -6.35
CA LYS A 68 38.24 17.98 -6.29
C LYS A 68 36.82 17.65 -5.85
N ALA A 69 36.24 16.56 -6.38
CA ALA A 69 34.90 16.13 -6.04
C ALA A 69 34.80 15.64 -4.59
N ILE A 70 35.76 14.83 -4.13
CA ILE A 70 35.85 14.36 -2.74
C ILE A 70 35.92 15.55 -1.78
N MET A 71 36.81 16.51 -2.05
CA MET A 71 36.99 17.70 -1.20
C MET A 71 35.69 18.51 -1.09
N ALA A 72 34.98 18.72 -2.21
CA ALA A 72 33.71 19.46 -2.21
C ALA A 72 32.58 18.74 -1.44
N ILE A 73 32.53 17.40 -1.51
CA ILE A 73 31.58 16.58 -0.73
C ILE A 73 31.88 16.70 0.77
N GLU A 74 33.15 16.62 1.17
CA GLU A 74 33.55 16.70 2.57
C GLU A 74 33.29 18.10 3.15
N GLN A 75 33.55 19.17 2.38
CA GLN A 75 33.15 20.53 2.76
C GLN A 75 31.63 20.65 2.95
N ALA A 76 30.83 19.99 2.10
CA ALA A 76 29.37 19.99 2.23
C ALA A 76 28.88 19.18 3.44
N LYS A 77 29.63 18.18 3.92
CA LYS A 77 29.35 17.45 5.17
C LYS A 77 29.66 18.30 6.41
N LYS A 78 30.80 19.01 6.41
CA LYS A 78 31.25 19.87 7.53
C LYS A 78 30.51 21.22 7.64
N ALA A 79 29.70 21.58 6.64
CA ALA A 79 28.89 22.81 6.67
C ALA A 79 27.94 22.84 7.88
N ILE A 80 27.98 23.93 8.64
CA ILE A 80 27.27 24.09 9.92
C ILE A 80 25.75 24.01 9.67
N PRO A 81 24.93 23.51 10.61
CA PRO A 81 23.46 23.49 10.46
C PRO A 81 22.83 24.84 10.12
N LYS A 82 23.50 25.96 10.48
CA LYS A 82 23.11 27.34 10.15
C LYS A 82 23.43 27.77 8.71
N ASP A 83 24.22 27.00 7.96
CA ASP A 83 24.53 27.33 6.57
C ASP A 83 23.30 27.15 5.68
N SER A 84 23.03 28.18 4.87
CA SER A 84 21.90 28.16 3.94
C SER A 84 21.99 26.96 2.98
N VAL A 85 20.85 26.34 2.69
CA VAL A 85 20.71 25.23 1.72
C VAL A 85 21.38 25.58 0.37
N ARG A 86 21.41 26.86 -0.02
CA ARG A 86 22.08 27.34 -1.23
C ARG A 86 23.59 27.13 -1.22
N LYS A 87 24.28 27.38 -0.10
CA LYS A 87 25.72 27.15 0.03
C LYS A 87 26.06 25.66 -0.04
N LYS A 88 25.28 24.83 0.66
CA LYS A 88 25.41 23.36 0.63
C LYS A 88 25.17 22.81 -0.77
N ARG A 89 24.13 23.28 -1.46
CA ARG A 89 23.85 22.94 -2.86
C ARG A 89 25.01 23.33 -3.78
N ALA A 90 25.59 24.53 -3.65
CA ALA A 90 26.70 24.98 -4.50
C ALA A 90 27.92 24.06 -4.39
N LEU A 91 28.30 23.64 -3.18
CA LEU A 91 29.40 22.69 -2.96
C LEU A 91 29.13 21.33 -3.60
N LEU A 92 27.91 20.80 -3.43
CA LEU A 92 27.52 19.51 -4.03
C LEU A 92 27.44 19.59 -5.57
N VAL A 93 27.02 20.73 -6.13
CA VAL A 93 27.07 20.97 -7.58
C VAL A 93 28.50 21.01 -8.07
N ASN A 94 29.41 21.71 -7.38
CA ASN A 94 30.83 21.75 -7.73
C ASN A 94 31.46 20.35 -7.73
N ALA A 95 31.05 19.48 -6.81
CA ALA A 95 31.49 18.09 -6.80
C ALA A 95 31.06 17.33 -8.07
N GLY A 96 29.81 17.47 -8.50
CA GLY A 96 29.31 16.87 -9.73
C GLY A 96 29.95 17.46 -11.00
N LEU A 97 30.18 18.78 -11.03
CA LEU A 97 30.88 19.45 -12.13
C LEU A 97 32.34 19.01 -12.24
N ALA A 98 33.02 18.73 -11.13
CA ALA A 98 34.38 18.21 -11.17
C ALA A 98 34.45 16.85 -11.89
N LEU A 99 33.46 15.98 -11.68
CA LEU A 99 33.40 14.67 -12.31
C LEU A 99 32.88 14.69 -13.75
N ALA A 100 31.90 15.54 -14.05
CA ALA A 100 31.27 15.62 -15.36
C ALA A 100 30.88 17.08 -15.70
N PRO A 101 31.81 17.94 -16.13
CA PRO A 101 31.64 19.40 -16.17
C PRO A 101 30.37 19.87 -16.90
N ASP A 102 30.35 19.76 -18.23
CA ASP A 102 29.23 20.27 -19.03
C ASP A 102 27.98 19.39 -18.88
N THR A 103 28.19 18.08 -18.73
CA THR A 103 27.08 17.11 -18.77
C THR A 103 26.30 17.12 -17.47
N PHE A 104 26.97 17.25 -16.32
CA PHE A 104 26.31 17.30 -15.02
C PHE A 104 25.40 18.53 -14.91
N GLN A 105 25.86 19.69 -15.38
CA GLN A 105 25.04 20.90 -15.38
C GLN A 105 23.78 20.73 -16.24
N ILE A 106 23.92 20.14 -17.43
CA ILE A 106 22.77 19.88 -18.31
C ILE A 106 21.75 18.93 -17.65
N VAL A 107 22.22 17.86 -17.00
CA VAL A 107 21.34 16.92 -16.29
C VAL A 107 20.67 17.59 -15.09
N LEU A 108 21.40 18.41 -14.34
CA LEU A 108 20.85 19.17 -13.21
C LEU A 108 19.77 20.17 -13.66
N ASP A 109 19.95 20.75 -14.85
CA ASP A 109 19.02 21.71 -15.45
C ASP A 109 17.80 21.09 -16.13
N SER A 110 17.73 19.75 -16.19
CA SER A 110 16.63 19.02 -16.82
C SER A 110 15.27 19.27 -16.15
N GLU A 111 15.29 19.62 -14.86
CA GLU A 111 14.11 19.88 -14.03
C GLU A 111 13.85 21.38 -13.81
N ASN A 112 14.71 22.25 -14.34
CA ASN A 112 14.57 23.68 -14.18
C ASN A 112 13.55 24.24 -15.19
N GLU A 113 12.36 24.55 -14.70
CA GLU A 113 11.26 25.07 -15.53
C GLU A 113 11.64 26.35 -16.29
N ALA A 114 12.51 27.20 -15.73
CA ALA A 114 12.97 28.42 -16.40
C ALA A 114 13.82 28.16 -17.65
N LYS A 115 14.35 26.94 -17.81
CA LYS A 115 15.16 26.52 -18.97
C LYS A 115 14.34 25.82 -20.06
N VAL A 116 13.04 25.61 -19.84
CA VAL A 116 12.15 24.98 -20.82
C VAL A 116 11.80 25.99 -21.91
N SER A 117 12.33 25.78 -23.11
CA SER A 117 12.01 26.65 -24.26
C SER A 117 10.64 26.30 -24.85
N MET A 118 9.68 27.19 -24.66
CA MET A 118 8.39 27.13 -25.36
C MET A 118 8.59 27.62 -26.79
N GLY A 119 8.41 26.72 -27.76
CA GLY A 119 8.42 27.10 -29.18
C GLY A 119 7.27 28.05 -29.54
N LYS A 120 7.10 28.31 -30.84
CA LYS A 120 6.02 29.21 -31.34
C LYS A 120 4.61 28.62 -31.21
N SER A 121 4.48 27.31 -31.04
CA SER A 121 3.20 26.62 -30.88
C SER A 121 2.57 26.93 -29.53
N ARG A 122 1.26 27.23 -29.50
CA ARG A 122 0.47 27.41 -28.29
C ARG A 122 -0.71 26.45 -28.31
N GLY A 123 -0.57 25.30 -27.66
CA GLY A 123 -1.62 24.31 -27.47
C GLY A 123 -1.76 23.90 -26.01
N ARG A 124 -2.88 23.26 -25.66
CA ARG A 124 -3.23 22.80 -24.30
C ARG A 124 -2.11 22.00 -23.62
N PHE A 125 -1.39 21.17 -24.39
CA PHE A 125 -0.34 20.28 -23.87
C PHE A 125 1.09 20.79 -24.14
N THR A 126 1.27 21.95 -24.77
CA THR A 126 2.60 22.34 -25.29
C THR A 126 3.64 22.55 -24.20
N TYR A 127 3.24 23.09 -23.04
CA TYR A 127 4.16 23.27 -21.91
C TYR A 127 4.63 21.95 -21.33
N LEU A 128 3.68 21.04 -21.07
CA LEU A 128 3.97 19.70 -20.56
C LEU A 128 4.85 18.90 -21.54
N PHE A 129 4.57 18.99 -22.83
CA PHE A 129 5.40 18.42 -23.88
C PHE A 129 6.83 18.97 -23.89
N ALA A 130 6.98 20.30 -23.86
CA ALA A 130 8.28 20.95 -23.88
C ALA A 130 9.11 20.58 -22.63
N LYS A 131 8.46 20.52 -21.47
CA LYS A 131 9.07 20.09 -20.20
C LYS A 131 9.55 18.65 -20.25
N ALA A 132 8.69 17.71 -20.67
CA ALA A 132 9.05 16.30 -20.83
C ALA A 132 10.22 16.10 -21.81
N ARG A 133 10.15 16.76 -22.97
CA ARG A 133 11.20 16.66 -23.99
C ARG A 133 12.53 17.25 -23.52
N HIS A 134 12.50 18.41 -22.85
CA HIS A 134 13.70 19.02 -22.25
C HIS A 134 14.35 18.08 -21.25
N HIS A 135 13.54 17.48 -20.36
CA HIS A 135 14.04 16.52 -19.39
C HIS A 135 14.70 15.31 -20.08
N MET A 136 13.98 14.63 -20.97
CA MET A 136 14.47 13.42 -21.66
C MET A 136 15.80 13.66 -22.41
N ILE A 137 15.89 14.75 -23.17
CA ILE A 137 17.10 15.08 -23.95
C ILE A 137 18.27 15.40 -23.01
N SER A 138 18.03 16.18 -21.96
CA SER A 138 19.08 16.59 -21.02
C SER A 138 19.66 15.38 -20.27
N VAL A 139 18.78 14.47 -19.88
CA VAL A 139 19.07 13.26 -19.08
C VAL A 139 19.75 12.16 -19.92
N ASP A 140 19.53 12.12 -21.24
CA ASP A 140 20.22 11.21 -22.18
C ASP A 140 21.72 11.56 -22.36
N LYS A 141 22.08 12.83 -22.25
CA LYS A 141 23.49 13.27 -22.39
C LYS A 141 24.42 12.62 -21.36
N ALA A 142 23.91 12.23 -20.19
CA ALA A 142 24.67 11.50 -19.17
C ALA A 142 25.27 10.19 -19.71
N ALA A 143 24.46 9.40 -20.43
CA ALA A 143 24.92 8.15 -21.04
C ALA A 143 25.92 8.40 -22.19
N GLY A 144 25.78 9.52 -22.89
CA GLY A 144 26.77 9.97 -23.89
C GLY A 144 28.13 10.34 -23.27
N HIS A 145 28.13 10.98 -22.11
CA HIS A 145 29.37 11.35 -21.40
C HIS A 145 30.14 10.13 -20.91
N LEU A 146 29.45 9.17 -20.26
CA LEU A 146 30.10 7.95 -19.78
C LEU A 146 30.75 7.15 -20.92
N ARG A 147 30.09 7.06 -22.09
CA ARG A 147 30.64 6.41 -23.29
C ARG A 147 31.93 7.06 -23.80
N ARG A 148 32.09 8.38 -23.66
CA ARG A 148 33.31 9.11 -24.09
C ARG A 148 34.45 9.01 -23.08
N LEU A 149 34.11 8.85 -21.81
CA LEU A 149 35.05 8.86 -20.68
C LEU A 149 35.87 7.56 -20.57
N GLY A 150 35.37 6.45 -21.12
CA GLY A 150 36.04 5.14 -21.04
C GLY A 150 35.93 4.50 -19.65
N ASN A 151 36.79 3.51 -19.38
CA ASN A 151 36.77 2.70 -18.14
C ASN A 151 37.79 3.18 -17.08
N GLU A 152 38.28 4.41 -17.19
CA GLU A 152 39.30 4.96 -16.30
C GLU A 152 38.68 5.41 -14.97
N ASN A 153 39.28 4.95 -13.87
CA ASN A 153 38.88 5.26 -12.48
C ASN A 153 37.43 4.89 -12.12
N ASP A 154 36.79 3.96 -12.86
CA ASP A 154 35.37 3.57 -12.64
C ASP A 154 35.06 3.29 -11.16
N LYS A 155 35.90 2.51 -10.49
CA LYS A 155 35.70 2.12 -9.09
C LYS A 155 35.67 3.33 -8.14
N GLU A 156 36.60 4.26 -8.32
CA GLU A 156 36.72 5.49 -7.52
C GLU A 156 35.53 6.43 -7.82
N ARG A 157 35.18 6.59 -9.11
CA ARG A 157 34.05 7.43 -9.53
C ARG A 157 32.70 6.92 -9.05
N ILE A 158 32.45 5.60 -9.09
CA ILE A 158 31.22 4.99 -8.55
C ILE A 158 31.07 5.35 -7.07
N GLN A 159 32.16 5.24 -6.31
CA GLN A 159 32.14 5.59 -4.89
C GLN A 159 31.82 7.07 -4.69
N ILE A 160 32.48 7.97 -5.44
CA ILE A 160 32.26 9.42 -5.29
C ILE A 160 30.82 9.78 -5.67
N TRP A 161 30.28 9.25 -6.76
CA TRP A 161 28.89 9.47 -7.15
C TRP A 161 27.89 8.96 -6.10
N ALA A 162 28.13 7.77 -5.54
CA ALA A 162 27.29 7.20 -4.49
C ALA A 162 27.32 8.05 -3.21
N GLU A 163 28.50 8.53 -2.81
CA GLU A 163 28.63 9.41 -1.64
C GLU A 163 28.03 10.80 -1.90
N LEU A 164 28.17 11.35 -3.11
CA LEU A 164 27.50 12.60 -3.50
C LEU A 164 25.97 12.47 -3.39
N ALA A 165 25.39 11.39 -3.90
CA ALA A 165 23.96 11.13 -3.81
C ALA A 165 23.49 11.03 -2.34
N LYS A 166 24.23 10.31 -1.50
CA LYS A 166 23.94 10.19 -0.06
C LYS A 166 23.98 11.51 0.68
N VAL A 167 25.03 12.31 0.47
CA VAL A 167 25.17 13.60 1.15
C VAL A 167 24.11 14.58 0.66
N ALA A 168 23.85 14.61 -0.66
CA ALA A 168 22.78 15.44 -1.22
C ALA A 168 21.41 15.08 -0.62
N ARG A 169 21.10 13.79 -0.46
CA ARG A 169 19.89 13.32 0.25
C ARG A 169 19.87 13.81 1.70
N ARG A 170 20.94 13.61 2.48
CA ARG A 170 21.00 14.04 3.89
C ARG A 170 20.82 15.55 4.05
N GLN A 171 21.26 16.35 3.07
CA GLN A 171 21.15 17.81 3.08
C GLN A 171 19.86 18.33 2.41
N GLY A 172 18.98 17.47 1.92
CA GLY A 172 17.71 17.84 1.27
C GLY A 172 17.87 18.49 -0.12
N VAL A 173 19.00 18.25 -0.81
CA VAL A 173 19.31 18.77 -2.15
C VAL A 173 18.96 17.71 -3.20
N TRP A 174 17.68 17.63 -3.56
CA TRP A 174 17.11 16.51 -4.32
C TRP A 174 17.48 16.47 -5.81
N ASP A 175 17.66 17.63 -6.44
CA ASP A 175 18.09 17.75 -7.84
C ASP A 175 19.50 17.21 -8.04
N VAL A 176 20.43 17.57 -7.14
CA VAL A 176 21.79 17.02 -7.12
C VAL A 176 21.76 15.53 -6.78
N CYS A 177 20.90 15.10 -5.84
CA CYS A 177 20.73 13.69 -5.52
C CYS A 177 20.30 12.86 -6.75
N ARG A 178 19.28 13.29 -7.49
CA ARG A 178 18.82 12.60 -8.71
C ARG A 178 19.90 12.54 -9.79
N ALA A 179 20.57 13.67 -10.03
CA ALA A 179 21.65 13.74 -11.01
C ALA A 179 22.80 12.77 -10.64
N ALA A 180 23.27 12.83 -9.39
CA ALA A 180 24.35 11.97 -8.90
C ALA A 180 23.95 10.47 -8.91
N SER A 181 22.73 10.14 -8.47
CA SER A 181 22.19 8.78 -8.53
C SER A 181 22.17 8.27 -9.98
N ARG A 182 21.76 9.10 -10.94
CA ARG A 182 21.75 8.72 -12.35
C ARG A 182 23.15 8.45 -12.88
N PHE A 183 24.11 9.33 -12.62
CA PHE A 183 25.50 9.09 -13.05
C PHE A 183 26.08 7.84 -12.41
N CYS A 184 25.79 7.58 -11.12
CA CYS A 184 26.22 6.37 -10.44
C CYS A 184 25.64 5.11 -11.10
N LEU A 185 24.32 5.05 -11.32
CA LEU A 185 23.65 3.85 -11.83
C LEU A 185 24.01 3.53 -13.30
N LEU A 186 24.51 4.49 -14.07
CA LEU A 186 25.01 4.23 -15.44
C LEU A 186 26.23 3.30 -15.48
N TYR A 187 26.96 3.15 -14.37
CA TYR A 187 28.08 2.21 -14.27
C TYR A 187 27.65 0.76 -14.02
N ASP A 188 26.37 0.50 -13.70
CA ASP A 188 25.84 -0.85 -13.57
C ASP A 188 25.66 -1.47 -14.97
N ASN A 189 26.67 -2.22 -15.42
CA ASN A 189 26.79 -2.73 -16.79
C ASN A 189 25.95 -3.99 -17.08
N VAL A 190 24.94 -4.32 -16.27
CA VAL A 190 24.04 -5.42 -16.60
C VAL A 190 23.17 -4.98 -17.77
N LYS A 191 23.59 -5.42 -18.96
CA LYS A 191 22.86 -5.29 -20.22
C LYS A 191 21.39 -5.59 -19.94
N VAL A 192 20.55 -4.56 -20.11
CA VAL A 192 19.09 -4.65 -20.14
C VAL A 192 18.71 -5.94 -20.87
N LYS A 193 18.34 -7.00 -20.13
CA LYS A 193 17.66 -8.15 -20.70
C LYS A 193 16.31 -7.62 -21.15
N LYS A 194 16.27 -7.08 -22.38
CA LYS A 194 15.02 -6.74 -23.04
C LYS A 194 14.17 -8.01 -23.04
N LEU A 195 13.05 -7.96 -22.33
CA LEU A 195 11.97 -8.94 -22.48
C LEU A 195 11.71 -9.11 -23.98
N VAL A 196 11.86 -10.34 -24.46
CA VAL A 196 11.80 -10.66 -25.88
C VAL A 196 10.43 -10.25 -26.41
N ARG A 197 10.38 -9.17 -27.20
CA ARG A 197 9.22 -8.91 -28.08
C ARG A 197 9.05 -10.12 -28.99
N PRO A 198 7.84 -10.70 -29.11
CA PRO A 198 7.62 -11.81 -30.03
C PRO A 198 7.79 -11.30 -31.46
N LYS A 199 8.82 -11.79 -32.16
CA LYS A 199 9.01 -11.52 -33.59
C LYS A 199 7.84 -12.13 -34.36
N LYS A 200 7.03 -11.28 -35.00
CA LYS A 200 6.13 -11.69 -36.09
C LYS A 200 6.97 -12.39 -37.17
N GLY A 201 6.57 -13.61 -37.51
CA GLY A 201 7.25 -14.46 -38.48
C GLY A 201 7.21 -13.90 -39.90
N LYS A 202 8.31 -14.06 -40.62
CA LYS A 202 8.33 -14.14 -42.09
C LYS A 202 9.24 -15.29 -42.53
N LYS A 203 8.73 -16.02 -43.53
CA LYS A 203 9.12 -17.34 -44.02
C LYS A 203 10.53 -17.40 -44.63
N LYS A 204 11.06 -18.62 -44.57
CA LYS A 204 12.34 -19.16 -45.05
C LYS A 204 12.34 -19.41 -46.59
N LYS A 205 13.46 -19.13 -47.24
CA LYS A 205 14.06 -19.74 -48.46
C LYS A 205 15.48 -19.12 -48.55
N GLY A 206 16.61 -19.79 -48.68
CA GLY A 206 16.98 -21.11 -49.20
C GLY A 206 18.06 -20.86 -50.27
N GLY A 207 19.31 -21.31 -50.05
CA GLY A 207 20.39 -21.24 -51.06
C GLY A 207 21.81 -21.24 -50.48
N ASP A 208 22.52 -22.32 -50.70
CA ASP A 208 23.92 -22.61 -50.33
C ASP A 208 24.94 -21.71 -51.04
N SER A 209 26.07 -21.43 -50.37
CA SER A 209 27.43 -21.51 -50.93
C SER A 209 28.49 -21.26 -49.85
N GLN A 210 29.43 -22.21 -49.74
CA GLN A 210 30.65 -22.14 -48.94
C GLN A 210 31.71 -21.24 -49.60
N ALA A 211 32.39 -20.41 -48.80
CA ALA A 211 33.80 -20.08 -48.97
C ALA A 211 34.36 -19.59 -47.61
N GLN A 212 35.36 -20.30 -47.10
CA GLN A 212 36.16 -19.92 -45.92
C GLN A 212 37.13 -18.79 -46.32
N ASP A 213 37.36 -17.80 -45.44
CA ASP A 213 38.53 -17.83 -44.56
C ASP A 213 38.67 -16.59 -43.64
N ALA A 214 39.06 -16.91 -42.39
CA ALA A 214 39.94 -16.17 -41.49
C ALA A 214 39.60 -14.72 -41.04
N TRP A 215 38.77 -14.61 -40.01
CA TRP A 215 39.13 -13.88 -38.77
C TRP A 215 38.16 -14.24 -37.63
N GLY A 216 38.46 -15.38 -36.99
CA GLY A 216 37.91 -15.70 -35.69
C GLY A 216 38.70 -14.97 -34.60
N GLN A 217 38.16 -13.86 -34.09
CA GLN A 217 38.44 -13.44 -32.72
C GLN A 217 37.23 -13.82 -31.88
N SER A 218 37.48 -14.81 -31.02
CA SER A 218 36.60 -15.29 -29.98
C SER A 218 36.10 -14.12 -29.13
N GLU A 219 34.82 -13.75 -29.27
CA GLU A 219 34.09 -12.88 -28.32
C GLU A 219 33.86 -13.65 -27.01
N VAL A 220 34.93 -14.00 -26.32
CA VAL A 220 34.90 -14.28 -24.88
C VAL A 220 35.18 -12.95 -24.20
N THR A 221 34.16 -12.07 -24.17
CA THR A 221 34.22 -10.89 -23.31
C THR A 221 34.01 -11.38 -21.88
N LEU A 222 35.11 -11.60 -21.16
CA LEU A 222 35.16 -11.81 -19.72
C LEU A 222 34.16 -10.86 -19.03
N GLN A 223 33.10 -11.42 -18.44
CA GLN A 223 32.21 -10.70 -17.52
C GLN A 223 33.09 -10.10 -16.41
N ARG A 224 33.28 -8.78 -16.45
CA ARG A 224 34.00 -8.03 -15.41
C ARG A 224 33.22 -8.20 -14.11
N GLN A 225 33.63 -9.14 -13.24
CA GLN A 225 33.02 -9.32 -11.92
C GLN A 225 33.21 -8.03 -11.12
N VAL A 226 32.12 -7.27 -10.96
CA VAL A 226 32.08 -6.09 -10.10
C VAL A 226 32.21 -6.57 -8.65
N SER A 227 33.03 -5.90 -7.83
CA SER A 227 33.22 -6.32 -6.45
C SER A 227 31.91 -6.23 -5.63
N PRO A 228 31.67 -7.12 -4.66
CA PRO A 228 30.47 -7.08 -3.82
C PRO A 228 30.23 -5.74 -3.14
N THR A 229 31.31 -5.02 -2.83
CA THR A 229 31.29 -3.68 -2.24
C THR A 229 30.72 -2.61 -3.17
N LEU A 230 31.01 -2.69 -4.47
CA LEU A 230 30.49 -1.75 -5.47
C LEU A 230 29.04 -2.09 -5.83
N LEU A 231 28.71 -3.39 -5.91
CA LEU A 231 27.33 -3.85 -6.07
C LEU A 231 26.45 -3.31 -4.93
N ARG A 232 26.89 -3.42 -3.67
CA ARG A 232 26.17 -2.83 -2.53
C ARG A 232 25.94 -1.33 -2.69
N LYS A 233 26.92 -0.57 -3.21
CA LYS A 233 26.76 0.87 -3.50
C LYS A 233 25.69 1.13 -4.57
N PHE A 234 25.60 0.31 -5.61
CA PHE A 234 24.52 0.41 -6.60
C PHE A 234 23.16 0.15 -5.99
N ALA A 235 23.01 -0.87 -5.13
CA ALA A 235 21.76 -1.12 -4.42
C ALA A 235 21.38 0.03 -3.48
N GLU A 236 22.32 0.55 -2.69
CA GLU A 236 22.10 1.71 -1.82
C GLU A 236 21.67 2.95 -2.62
N VAL A 237 22.31 3.24 -3.75
CA VAL A 237 21.95 4.36 -4.62
C VAL A 237 20.62 4.13 -5.34
N GLY A 238 20.33 2.88 -5.72
CA GLY A 238 19.05 2.45 -6.28
C GLY A 238 17.90 2.69 -5.30
N PHE A 239 18.11 2.37 -4.02
CA PHE A 239 17.21 2.77 -2.96
C PHE A 239 17.17 4.28 -2.80
N ILE A 240 18.27 5.01 -2.64
CA ILE A 240 18.29 6.48 -2.47
C ILE A 240 17.53 7.22 -3.57
N SER A 241 17.67 6.77 -4.82
CA SER A 241 16.93 7.29 -5.98
C SER A 241 15.40 7.22 -5.79
N ALA A 242 14.96 6.34 -4.90
CA ALA A 242 13.58 5.91 -4.74
C ALA A 242 13.13 5.72 -3.26
N GLU A 243 13.90 6.14 -2.25
CA GLU A 243 13.70 5.70 -0.86
C GLU A 243 12.95 6.75 -0.01
N LYS A 244 11.97 6.23 0.73
CA LYS A 244 11.24 6.86 1.84
C LYS A 244 11.78 6.33 3.18
N SER A 245 12.13 7.21 4.12
CA SER A 245 12.37 6.79 5.51
C SER A 245 11.08 6.93 6.33
N LEU A 246 10.56 5.82 6.84
CA LEU A 246 9.45 5.76 7.78
C LEU A 246 9.99 5.88 9.20
N LEU A 247 9.96 7.08 9.77
CA LEU A 247 9.87 7.25 11.21
C LEU A 247 9.07 8.51 11.54
N ASN A 248 7.97 8.27 12.26
CA ASN A 248 7.01 9.25 12.71
C ASN A 248 7.69 10.29 13.62
N LEU A 249 7.93 11.51 13.12
CA LEU A 249 7.96 12.79 13.87
C LEU A 249 8.55 13.96 13.04
N ALA A 250 8.15 14.14 11.77
CA ALA A 250 8.19 15.45 11.07
C ALA A 250 7.66 15.31 9.63
N PRO A 251 6.67 16.10 9.18
CA PRO A 251 6.15 16.02 7.82
C PRO A 251 7.04 16.85 6.89
N LYS A 252 8.01 16.21 6.21
CA LYS A 252 8.59 16.58 4.89
C LYS A 252 9.95 15.91 4.68
N VAL A 253 9.96 14.69 4.14
CA VAL A 253 11.12 14.16 3.40
C VAL A 253 10.55 13.28 2.27
N LEU A 254 10.67 13.74 1.03
CA LEU A 254 10.09 13.12 -0.17
C LEU A 254 11.21 12.61 -1.10
N GLU A 255 11.01 11.40 -1.63
CA GLU A 255 11.93 10.57 -2.44
C GLU A 255 12.36 11.20 -3.78
N ALA A 256 13.57 10.99 -4.29
CA ALA A 256 14.07 11.73 -5.47
C ALA A 256 13.18 11.60 -6.74
N THR A 257 12.97 10.38 -7.29
CA THR A 257 12.21 10.19 -8.55
C THR A 257 10.68 10.21 -8.33
N VAL A 258 10.20 9.62 -7.22
CA VAL A 258 8.77 9.62 -6.89
C VAL A 258 8.29 11.00 -6.45
N GLN A 259 9.15 11.86 -5.88
CA GLN A 259 8.82 13.28 -5.66
C GLN A 259 8.65 14.02 -6.97
N LEU A 260 9.46 13.72 -7.99
CA LEU A 260 9.27 14.33 -9.31
C LEU A 260 7.86 13.96 -9.84
N LEU A 261 7.48 12.68 -9.77
CA LEU A 261 6.12 12.24 -10.10
C LEU A 261 5.04 12.96 -9.28
N ARG A 262 5.20 13.03 -7.96
CA ARG A 262 4.27 13.73 -7.06
C ARG A 262 4.22 15.23 -7.32
N SER A 263 5.31 15.86 -7.76
CA SER A 263 5.34 17.28 -8.14
C SER A 263 4.58 17.56 -9.42
N GLU A 264 4.46 16.56 -10.31
CA GLU A 264 3.55 16.59 -11.46
C GLU A 264 2.11 16.17 -11.08
N GLY A 265 1.83 15.91 -9.79
CA GLY A 265 0.51 15.48 -9.30
C GLY A 265 0.17 14.01 -9.56
N VAL A 266 1.17 13.17 -9.85
CA VAL A 266 0.98 11.75 -10.22
C VAL A 266 1.61 10.83 -9.16
N GLU A 267 0.88 9.81 -8.72
CA GLU A 267 1.46 8.74 -7.89
C GLU A 267 2.19 7.70 -8.75
N LEU A 268 3.13 6.95 -8.17
CA LEU A 268 3.92 5.94 -8.90
C LEU A 268 3.01 4.95 -9.63
N ASN A 269 3.29 4.64 -10.90
CA ASN A 269 2.50 3.72 -11.74
C ASN A 269 1.05 4.18 -12.05
N ASN A 270 0.67 5.42 -11.70
CA ASN A 270 -0.55 6.04 -12.23
C ASN A 270 -0.29 6.81 -13.52
N HIS A 271 -1.35 6.96 -14.31
CA HIS A 271 -1.33 7.82 -15.49
C HIS A 271 -1.65 9.28 -15.10
N PRO A 272 -1.03 10.27 -15.78
CA PRO A 272 -1.36 11.66 -15.55
C PRO A 272 -2.79 11.99 -16.01
N HIS A 273 -3.44 12.94 -15.34
CA HIS A 273 -4.74 13.46 -15.76
C HIS A 273 -4.58 14.64 -16.73
N PRO A 274 -5.31 14.69 -17.86
CA PRO A 274 -5.19 15.79 -18.82
C PRO A 274 -5.69 17.11 -18.20
N PRO A 275 -4.93 18.23 -18.32
CA PRO A 275 -5.34 19.53 -17.76
C PRO A 275 -6.71 19.97 -18.29
N GLU A 276 -7.61 20.49 -17.46
CA GLU A 276 -8.94 20.95 -17.91
C GLU A 276 -8.84 22.05 -18.98
N ASP A 277 -9.69 21.97 -20.00
CA ASP A 277 -9.76 23.02 -21.03
C ASP A 277 -10.68 24.14 -20.53
N LEU A 278 -10.07 25.22 -20.05
CA LEU A 278 -10.77 26.41 -19.54
C LEU A 278 -11.05 27.44 -20.65
N SER A 279 -10.71 27.15 -21.91
CA SER A 279 -10.89 28.12 -22.99
C SER A 279 -12.33 28.16 -23.50
N GLN A 280 -12.83 29.37 -23.76
CA GLN A 280 -14.16 29.59 -24.32
C GLN A 280 -14.10 29.34 -25.82
N HIS A 281 -14.69 28.21 -26.26
CA HIS A 281 -14.72 27.85 -27.67
C HIS A 281 -16.01 28.28 -28.37
N SER A 282 -15.91 28.58 -29.67
CA SER A 282 -17.07 28.84 -30.53
C SER A 282 -17.93 27.58 -30.72
N ALA A 283 -19.24 27.74 -30.90
CA ALA A 283 -20.17 26.64 -31.14
C ALA A 283 -19.72 25.80 -32.36
N GLY A 284 -19.33 24.54 -32.12
CA GLY A 284 -18.82 23.60 -33.14
C GLY A 284 -17.36 23.15 -32.96
N TYR A 285 -16.63 23.69 -31.98
CA TYR A 285 -15.27 23.21 -31.67
C TYR A 285 -15.30 21.85 -30.96
N THR A 286 -14.71 20.83 -31.58
CA THR A 286 -14.42 19.55 -30.94
C THR A 286 -13.06 19.63 -30.26
N VAL A 287 -13.06 19.53 -28.92
CA VAL A 287 -11.84 19.42 -28.12
C VAL A 287 -11.02 18.23 -28.60
N GLU A 288 -9.75 18.45 -28.95
CA GLU A 288 -8.82 17.38 -29.32
C GLU A 288 -8.77 16.34 -28.19
N SER A 289 -9.02 15.07 -28.52
CA SER A 289 -8.96 14.01 -27.54
C SER A 289 -7.49 13.89 -27.05
N PRO A 290 -7.23 13.71 -25.75
CA PRO A 290 -5.87 13.52 -25.26
C PRO A 290 -5.17 12.32 -25.91
N GLU A 291 -5.93 11.30 -26.30
CA GLU A 291 -5.43 10.07 -26.94
C GLU A 291 -4.93 10.29 -28.38
N ASP A 292 -5.43 11.31 -29.08
CA ASP A 292 -5.00 11.65 -30.45
C ASP A 292 -3.82 12.65 -30.46
N SER A 293 -3.53 13.28 -29.32
CA SER A 293 -2.52 14.34 -29.24
C SER A 293 -1.11 13.79 -29.02
N ALA A 294 -0.25 13.88 -30.04
CA ALA A 294 1.16 13.48 -29.93
C ALA A 294 1.93 14.19 -28.80
N GLN A 295 1.52 15.42 -28.45
CA GLN A 295 2.10 16.19 -27.36
C GLN A 295 1.76 15.59 -25.99
N TRP A 296 0.50 15.18 -25.80
CA TRP A 296 0.05 14.52 -24.58
C TRP A 296 0.67 13.13 -24.41
N ILE A 297 0.70 12.33 -25.48
CA ILE A 297 1.32 10.99 -25.48
C ILE A 297 2.80 11.08 -25.07
N THR A 298 3.53 12.09 -25.56
CA THR A 298 4.95 12.27 -25.19
C THR A 298 5.11 12.61 -23.70
N TYR A 299 4.20 13.41 -23.14
CA TYR A 299 4.23 13.72 -21.70
C TYR A 299 3.87 12.49 -20.86
N GLN A 300 2.82 11.75 -21.25
CA GLN A 300 2.42 10.51 -20.59
C GLN A 300 3.53 9.47 -20.60
N THR A 301 4.19 9.25 -21.75
CA THR A 301 5.31 8.31 -21.86
C THR A 301 6.52 8.73 -21.02
N TRP A 302 6.74 10.03 -20.83
CA TRP A 302 7.75 10.53 -19.88
C TRP A 302 7.40 10.18 -18.43
N ILE A 303 6.16 10.42 -17.98
CA ILE A 303 5.69 10.05 -16.63
C ILE A 303 5.77 8.52 -16.40
N GLU A 304 5.37 7.73 -17.39
CA GLU A 304 5.50 6.27 -17.36
C GLU A 304 6.96 5.83 -17.25
N SER A 305 7.87 6.48 -18.00
CA SER A 305 9.30 6.18 -17.95
C SER A 305 9.94 6.47 -16.59
N LEU A 306 9.47 7.51 -15.88
CA LEU A 306 9.91 7.82 -14.52
C LEU A 306 9.46 6.74 -13.54
N SER A 307 8.21 6.28 -13.66
CA SER A 307 7.68 5.19 -12.82
C SER A 307 8.43 3.88 -13.07
N GLN A 308 8.66 3.52 -14.34
CA GLN A 308 9.45 2.35 -14.73
C GLN A 308 10.89 2.43 -14.22
N SER A 309 11.53 3.60 -14.28
CA SER A 309 12.89 3.80 -13.79
C SER A 309 13.00 3.57 -12.28
N ALA A 310 12.01 4.02 -11.50
CA ALA A 310 11.96 3.79 -10.06
C ALA A 310 11.77 2.29 -9.74
N MET A 311 10.78 1.64 -10.38
CA MET A 311 10.52 0.21 -10.23
C MET A 311 11.73 -0.65 -10.60
N HIS A 312 12.38 -0.34 -11.73
CA HIS A 312 13.60 -1.02 -12.18
C HIS A 312 14.75 -0.86 -11.18
N SER A 313 14.90 0.32 -10.57
CA SER A 313 15.97 0.56 -9.58
C SER A 313 15.81 -0.33 -8.34
N TRP A 314 14.58 -0.52 -7.84
CA TRP A 314 14.32 -1.44 -6.74
C TRP A 314 14.48 -2.91 -7.12
N LEU A 315 13.98 -3.31 -8.30
CA LEU A 315 14.15 -4.67 -8.80
C LEU A 315 15.62 -5.03 -8.96
N ARG A 316 16.40 -4.13 -9.58
CA ARG A 316 17.84 -4.30 -9.74
C ARG A 316 18.55 -4.37 -8.39
N SER A 317 18.11 -3.60 -7.39
CA SER A 317 18.64 -3.68 -6.03
C SER A 317 18.36 -5.05 -5.40
N ALA A 318 17.19 -5.65 -5.63
CA ALA A 318 16.88 -7.00 -5.18
C ALA A 318 17.79 -8.05 -5.86
N GLU A 319 18.00 -7.93 -7.18
CA GLU A 319 18.92 -8.81 -7.93
C GLU A 319 20.35 -8.70 -7.39
N ILE A 320 20.82 -7.49 -7.11
CA ILE A 320 22.13 -7.27 -6.47
C ILE A 320 22.18 -7.97 -5.10
N GLY A 321 21.13 -7.84 -4.29
CA GLY A 321 21.02 -8.54 -3.00
C GLY A 321 21.14 -10.05 -3.15
N GLN A 322 20.59 -10.62 -4.23
CA GLN A 322 20.75 -12.03 -4.59
C GLN A 322 22.18 -12.37 -5.01
N GLU A 323 22.78 -11.56 -5.88
CA GLU A 323 24.14 -11.76 -6.40
C GLU A 323 25.18 -11.79 -5.26
N ILE A 324 25.02 -10.93 -4.25
CA ILE A 324 25.94 -10.84 -3.10
C ILE A 324 25.47 -11.64 -1.87
N GLN A 325 24.32 -12.32 -1.96
CA GLN A 325 23.71 -13.10 -0.87
C GLN A 325 23.43 -12.29 0.41
N GLU A 326 22.99 -11.04 0.25
CA GLU A 326 22.60 -10.15 1.35
C GLU A 326 21.08 -9.97 1.40
N GLY A 327 20.42 -10.80 2.21
CA GLY A 327 18.95 -10.82 2.28
C GLY A 327 18.31 -9.52 2.79
N TRP A 328 19.03 -8.69 3.57
CA TRP A 328 18.51 -7.38 4.02
C TRP A 328 18.26 -6.40 2.84
N ILE A 329 19.05 -6.50 1.76
CA ILE A 329 18.86 -5.69 0.54
C ILE A 329 17.58 -6.14 -0.16
N VAL A 330 17.39 -7.46 -0.29
CA VAL A 330 16.20 -8.05 -0.91
C VAL A 330 14.95 -7.66 -0.12
N GLN A 331 14.97 -7.79 1.20
CA GLN A 331 13.87 -7.38 2.08
C GLN A 331 13.50 -5.92 1.87
N ASN A 332 14.48 -5.02 1.87
CA ASN A 332 14.26 -3.60 1.63
C ASN A 332 13.58 -3.36 0.29
N ALA A 333 14.06 -3.99 -0.80
CA ALA A 333 13.45 -3.85 -2.12
C ALA A 333 11.98 -4.26 -2.16
N VAL A 334 11.62 -5.38 -1.51
CA VAL A 334 10.22 -5.82 -1.42
C VAL A 334 9.37 -4.82 -0.65
N VAL A 335 9.86 -4.36 0.51
CA VAL A 335 9.15 -3.37 1.34
C VAL A 335 8.95 -2.06 0.56
N TYR A 336 9.94 -1.59 -0.19
CA TYR A 336 9.80 -0.40 -1.04
C TYR A 336 8.71 -0.59 -2.09
N VAL A 337 8.72 -1.71 -2.83
CA VAL A 337 7.73 -1.97 -3.89
C VAL A 337 6.32 -2.04 -3.31
N LEU A 338 6.11 -2.76 -2.20
CA LEU A 338 4.78 -2.89 -1.59
C LEU A 338 4.26 -1.55 -1.03
N ASN A 339 5.11 -0.78 -0.35
CA ASN A 339 4.70 0.47 0.28
C ASN A 339 4.39 1.58 -0.74
N HIS A 340 5.18 1.70 -1.80
CA HIS A 340 4.97 2.76 -2.81
C HIS A 340 3.79 2.44 -3.74
N ASN A 341 3.50 1.16 -3.92
CA ASN A 341 2.33 0.70 -4.67
C ASN A 341 1.12 0.38 -3.78
N HIS A 342 1.14 0.77 -2.50
CA HIS A 342 0.02 0.52 -1.58
C HIS A 342 -1.29 1.11 -2.09
N HIS A 343 -1.22 2.26 -2.77
CA HIS A 343 -2.39 2.89 -3.40
C HIS A 343 -3.02 2.01 -4.50
N LEU A 344 -2.21 1.32 -5.32
CA LEU A 344 -2.69 0.34 -6.29
C LEU A 344 -3.26 -0.91 -5.60
N ILE A 345 -2.59 -1.37 -4.54
CA ILE A 345 -3.03 -2.53 -3.75
C ILE A 345 -4.42 -2.24 -3.16
N VAL A 346 -4.62 -1.09 -2.51
CA VAL A 346 -5.91 -0.69 -1.93
C VAL A 346 -6.98 -0.47 -3.01
N ALA A 347 -6.59 0.01 -4.19
CA ALA A 347 -7.50 0.21 -5.32
C ALA A 347 -7.91 -1.10 -6.05
N GLY A 348 -7.35 -2.25 -5.68
CA GLY A 348 -7.64 -3.53 -6.37
C GLY A 348 -6.90 -3.68 -7.71
N ARG A 349 -5.86 -2.87 -7.97
CA ARG A 349 -5.07 -2.84 -9.22
C ARG A 349 -3.78 -3.67 -9.14
N GLN A 350 -3.73 -4.69 -8.27
CA GLN A 350 -2.53 -5.52 -8.08
C GLN A 350 -2.11 -6.30 -9.33
N LYS A 351 -3.02 -6.50 -10.32
CA LYS A 351 -2.69 -7.17 -11.59
C LYS A 351 -1.49 -6.52 -12.29
N GLU A 352 -1.38 -5.20 -12.20
CA GLU A 352 -0.30 -4.42 -12.82
C GLU A 352 1.08 -4.71 -12.20
N LEU A 353 1.11 -5.30 -11.00
CA LEU A 353 2.33 -5.58 -10.25
C LEU A 353 2.75 -7.05 -10.31
N VAL A 354 1.94 -7.94 -10.90
CA VAL A 354 2.13 -9.40 -10.84
C VAL A 354 3.53 -9.81 -11.28
N ASP A 355 4.00 -9.36 -12.44
CA ASP A 355 5.32 -9.71 -12.97
C ASP A 355 6.45 -9.27 -12.02
N THR A 356 6.29 -8.10 -11.40
CA THR A 356 7.28 -7.57 -10.45
C THR A 356 7.27 -8.36 -9.14
N LEU A 357 6.09 -8.67 -8.60
CA LEU A 357 5.93 -9.39 -7.34
C LEU A 357 6.37 -10.85 -7.48
N ASP A 358 6.14 -11.49 -8.63
CA ASP A 358 6.60 -12.85 -8.92
C ASP A 358 8.13 -12.92 -9.01
N HIS A 359 8.77 -11.96 -9.71
CA HIS A 359 10.23 -11.86 -9.77
C HIS A 359 10.84 -11.68 -8.37
N LEU A 360 10.27 -10.78 -7.56
CA LEU A 360 10.70 -10.58 -6.17
C LEU A 360 10.52 -11.84 -5.32
N LEU A 361 9.42 -12.58 -5.48
CA LEU A 361 9.19 -13.84 -4.76
C LEU A 361 10.24 -14.89 -5.13
N SER A 362 10.61 -14.97 -6.42
CA SER A 362 11.68 -15.86 -6.90
C SER A 362 13.02 -15.52 -6.25
N ILE A 363 13.36 -14.24 -6.15
CA ILE A 363 14.58 -13.77 -5.47
C ILE A 363 14.54 -14.12 -3.98
N VAL A 364 13.45 -13.83 -3.27
CA VAL A 364 13.30 -14.12 -1.84
C VAL A 364 13.37 -15.63 -1.56
N LYS A 365 12.82 -16.48 -2.43
CA LYS A 365 12.95 -17.94 -2.33
C LYS A 365 14.41 -18.40 -2.44
N ALA A 366 15.23 -17.72 -3.25
CA ALA A 366 16.63 -18.06 -3.43
C ALA A 366 17.54 -17.56 -2.28
N THR A 367 17.26 -16.37 -1.71
CA THR A 367 18.09 -15.78 -0.63
C THR A 367 17.63 -16.13 0.78
N GLY A 368 16.40 -16.62 0.94
CA GLY A 368 15.73 -16.77 2.23
C GLY A 368 15.05 -15.47 2.69
N HIS A 369 14.15 -15.59 3.67
CA HIS A 369 13.32 -14.48 4.18
C HIS A 369 13.97 -13.66 5.32
N SER A 370 15.25 -13.91 5.63
CA SER A 370 16.10 -13.16 6.58
C SER A 370 15.41 -12.71 7.89
N GLY A 371 14.57 -13.58 8.47
CA GLY A 371 13.89 -13.33 9.75
C GLY A 371 12.64 -12.46 9.71
N ASP A 372 12.14 -12.03 8.54
CA ASP A 372 10.87 -11.29 8.42
C ASP A 372 9.81 -12.09 7.64
N PRO A 373 9.07 -12.98 8.33
CA PRO A 373 8.00 -13.74 7.71
C PRO A 373 6.76 -12.88 7.39
N THR A 374 6.61 -11.69 8.01
CA THR A 374 5.48 -10.80 7.75
C THR A 374 5.59 -10.18 6.35
N MET A 375 6.78 -9.72 5.97
CA MET A 375 7.04 -9.22 4.62
C MET A 375 6.71 -10.30 3.56
N LEU A 376 7.14 -11.54 3.78
CA LEU A 376 6.88 -12.64 2.85
C LEU A 376 5.37 -12.90 2.69
N VAL A 377 4.61 -12.87 3.77
CA VAL A 377 3.14 -13.01 3.75
C VAL A 377 2.48 -11.88 2.96
N MET A 378 2.91 -10.63 3.17
CA MET A 378 2.37 -9.49 2.43
C MET A 378 2.68 -9.58 0.92
N LEU A 379 3.91 -9.96 0.55
CA LEU A 379 4.32 -10.17 -0.84
C LEU A 379 3.45 -11.23 -1.53
N CYS A 380 3.35 -12.41 -0.92
CA CYS A 380 2.59 -13.52 -1.47
C CYS A 380 1.08 -13.24 -1.53
N ASN A 381 0.53 -12.58 -0.51
CA ASN A 381 -0.87 -12.16 -0.54
C ASN A 381 -1.14 -11.12 -1.65
N ALA A 382 -0.27 -10.13 -1.83
CA ALA A 382 -0.41 -9.14 -2.91
C ALA A 382 -0.32 -9.78 -4.30
N LEU A 383 0.63 -10.70 -4.49
CA LEU A 383 0.79 -11.46 -5.73
C LEU A 383 -0.43 -12.34 -6.02
N ALA A 384 -0.86 -13.15 -5.04
CA ALA A 384 -2.00 -14.03 -5.19
C ALA A 384 -3.30 -13.25 -5.48
N ARG A 385 -3.52 -12.10 -4.82
CA ARG A 385 -4.65 -11.20 -5.15
C ARG A 385 -4.55 -10.65 -6.56
N GLY A 386 -3.38 -10.21 -7.00
CA GLY A 386 -3.16 -9.74 -8.37
C GLY A 386 -3.44 -10.80 -9.45
N LEU A 387 -3.23 -12.07 -9.12
CA LEU A 387 -3.53 -13.20 -10.00
C LEU A 387 -5.02 -13.54 -10.06
N ILE A 388 -5.80 -13.35 -8.99
CA ILE A 388 -7.20 -13.79 -8.93
C ILE A 388 -8.24 -12.69 -9.17
N LEU A 389 -7.96 -11.42 -8.85
CA LEU A 389 -8.99 -10.37 -8.78
C LEU A 389 -9.77 -10.17 -10.09
N ASN A 390 -9.10 -10.22 -11.23
CA ASN A 390 -9.73 -10.04 -12.54
C ASN A 390 -10.67 -11.19 -12.93
N TRP A 391 -10.56 -12.34 -12.26
CA TRP A 391 -11.36 -13.53 -12.55
C TRP A 391 -12.58 -13.66 -11.62
N ILE A 392 -12.72 -12.76 -10.64
CA ILE A 392 -13.88 -12.75 -9.74
C ILE A 392 -15.02 -11.97 -10.41
N PRO A 393 -16.21 -12.59 -10.59
CA PRO A 393 -17.35 -11.90 -11.18
C PRO A 393 -17.75 -10.67 -10.37
N ALA A 394 -17.87 -9.52 -11.02
CA ALA A 394 -18.51 -8.34 -10.44
C ALA A 394 -20.02 -8.60 -10.35
N GLN A 395 -20.59 -8.59 -9.14
CA GLN A 395 -22.04 -8.74 -9.00
C GLN A 395 -22.75 -7.48 -9.51
N VAL A 396 -23.55 -7.63 -10.56
CA VAL A 396 -24.49 -6.59 -10.99
C VAL A 396 -25.66 -6.60 -10.00
N PRO A 397 -26.04 -5.46 -9.39
CA PRO A 397 -27.20 -5.42 -8.53
C PRO A 397 -28.45 -5.84 -9.32
N GLU A 398 -29.15 -6.87 -8.86
CA GLU A 398 -30.40 -7.38 -9.45
C GLU A 398 -31.50 -6.30 -9.40
N LYS A 399 -31.50 -5.37 -10.35
CA LYS A 399 -32.62 -4.44 -10.57
C LYS A 399 -33.53 -4.84 -11.73
N SER A 400 -33.32 -6.00 -12.35
CA SER A 400 -34.26 -6.49 -13.36
C SER A 400 -34.15 -8.00 -13.57
N LYS A 401 -35.04 -8.77 -12.93
CA LYS A 401 -35.91 -9.79 -13.55
C LYS A 401 -36.65 -10.61 -12.48
N ARG A 402 -37.86 -11.04 -12.83
CA ARG A 402 -38.74 -11.98 -12.11
C ARG A 402 -37.98 -13.27 -11.71
N PRO A 403 -38.46 -14.05 -10.71
CA PRO A 403 -37.75 -15.22 -10.20
C PRO A 403 -37.72 -16.31 -11.28
N MET A 404 -36.66 -16.31 -12.07
CA MET A 404 -36.29 -17.37 -12.98
C MET A 404 -35.12 -18.10 -12.31
N ARG A 405 -35.23 -19.42 -12.13
CA ARG A 405 -34.21 -20.28 -11.50
C ARG A 405 -32.80 -19.85 -11.90
N SER A 406 -32.03 -19.39 -10.92
CA SER A 406 -30.62 -19.00 -11.05
C SER A 406 -29.75 -20.24 -11.31
N ASN A 407 -29.70 -20.68 -12.56
CA ASN A 407 -28.56 -21.45 -13.09
C ASN A 407 -27.83 -20.54 -14.07
N LEU A 408 -27.13 -19.52 -13.57
CA LEU A 408 -26.01 -18.93 -14.30
C LEU A 408 -24.87 -19.94 -14.23
N PHE A 409 -24.81 -20.83 -15.22
CA PHE A 409 -23.64 -21.68 -15.43
C PHE A 409 -22.42 -20.76 -15.58
N HIS A 410 -21.50 -20.82 -14.62
CA HIS A 410 -20.20 -20.16 -14.75
C HIS A 410 -19.50 -20.67 -16.00
N ILE A 411 -19.02 -19.73 -16.81
CA ILE A 411 -18.12 -20.04 -17.92
C ILE A 411 -16.87 -20.65 -17.29
N PRO A 412 -16.46 -21.88 -17.66
CA PRO A 412 -15.21 -22.47 -17.18
C PRO A 412 -14.07 -21.50 -17.43
N LEU A 413 -13.20 -21.32 -16.42
CA LEU A 413 -11.98 -20.51 -16.58
C LEU A 413 -11.23 -21.01 -17.82
N ASP A 414 -10.82 -20.08 -18.69
CA ASP A 414 -9.91 -20.39 -19.79
C ASP A 414 -8.60 -20.99 -19.24
N SER A 415 -7.88 -21.75 -20.05
CA SER A 415 -6.63 -22.43 -19.70
C SER A 415 -5.62 -21.48 -19.02
N VAL A 416 -5.51 -20.25 -19.53
CA VAL A 416 -4.65 -19.19 -18.96
C VAL A 416 -5.14 -18.76 -17.58
N ALA A 417 -6.43 -18.51 -17.43
CA ALA A 417 -7.04 -18.11 -16.16
C ALA A 417 -6.92 -19.21 -15.10
N SER A 418 -7.13 -20.48 -15.49
CA SER A 418 -6.91 -21.64 -14.61
C SER A 418 -5.46 -21.75 -14.16
N SER A 419 -4.50 -21.46 -15.04
CA SER A 419 -3.07 -21.45 -14.69
C SER A 419 -2.74 -20.35 -13.67
N GLU A 420 -3.18 -19.11 -13.91
CA GLU A 420 -2.93 -17.99 -12.98
C GLU A 420 -3.53 -18.25 -11.60
N VAL A 421 -4.77 -18.76 -11.53
CA VAL A 421 -5.42 -19.08 -10.26
C VAL A 421 -4.72 -20.26 -9.56
N ARG A 422 -4.22 -21.25 -10.29
CA ARG A 422 -3.42 -22.36 -9.72
C ARG A 422 -2.12 -21.84 -9.10
N THR A 423 -1.41 -20.95 -9.80
CA THR A 423 -0.21 -20.29 -9.24
C THR A 423 -0.55 -19.49 -7.99
N ALA A 424 -1.69 -18.79 -7.95
CA ALA A 424 -2.12 -18.08 -6.74
C ALA A 424 -2.32 -19.01 -5.53
N VAL A 425 -2.90 -20.20 -5.75
CA VAL A 425 -3.06 -21.24 -4.72
C VAL A 425 -1.69 -21.73 -4.24
N GLU A 426 -0.79 -22.08 -5.15
CA GLU A 426 0.57 -22.57 -4.83
C GLU A 426 1.37 -21.53 -4.02
N VAL A 427 1.27 -20.25 -4.39
CA VAL A 427 1.91 -19.14 -3.67
C VAL A 427 1.37 -19.01 -2.24
N CYS A 428 0.06 -19.14 -2.05
CA CYS A 428 -0.55 -19.10 -0.72
C CYS A 428 -0.14 -20.31 0.12
N GLU A 429 -0.19 -21.51 -0.46
CA GLU A 429 0.16 -22.77 0.20
C GLU A 429 1.64 -22.80 0.62
N PHE A 430 2.53 -22.29 -0.24
CA PHE A 430 3.95 -22.12 0.07
C PHE A 430 4.15 -21.32 1.36
N VAL A 431 3.54 -20.15 1.49
CA VAL A 431 3.70 -19.32 2.69
C VAL A 431 3.00 -19.90 3.90
N LEU A 432 1.78 -20.41 3.78
CA LEU A 432 1.06 -21.01 4.91
C LEU A 432 1.89 -22.14 5.54
N SER A 433 2.45 -23.04 4.71
CA SER A 433 3.30 -24.15 5.17
C SER A 433 4.57 -23.71 5.91
N LEU A 434 5.12 -22.55 5.56
CA LEU A 434 6.28 -21.97 6.24
C LEU A 434 5.88 -21.35 7.57
N THR A 435 4.76 -20.62 7.62
CA THR A 435 4.30 -19.96 8.84
C THR A 435 3.87 -20.94 9.93
N ASP A 436 3.38 -22.13 9.57
CA ASP A 436 2.99 -23.18 10.52
C ASP A 436 4.20 -23.85 11.21
N ARG A 437 5.41 -23.69 10.66
CA ARG A 437 6.66 -24.27 11.20
C ARG A 437 7.46 -23.31 12.08
N THR A 438 7.07 -22.03 12.15
CA THR A 438 7.83 -21.00 12.90
C THR A 438 7.58 -21.08 14.41
N VAL A 439 8.66 -21.08 15.20
CA VAL A 439 8.62 -21.03 16.67
C VAL A 439 8.21 -19.62 17.12
N HIS A 440 7.42 -19.53 18.21
CA HIS A 440 6.70 -18.35 18.74
C HIS A 440 7.39 -16.96 18.74
N LYS A 441 8.72 -16.85 18.60
CA LYS A 441 9.43 -15.56 18.58
C LYS A 441 9.35 -14.80 17.25
N GLU A 442 9.04 -15.49 16.14
CA GLU A 442 8.91 -14.91 14.78
C GLU A 442 7.47 -15.09 14.24
N ALA A 443 6.48 -15.17 15.12
CA ALA A 443 5.11 -15.48 14.73
C ALA A 443 4.50 -14.36 13.87
N VAL A 444 4.02 -14.74 12.67
CA VAL A 444 3.29 -13.83 11.77
C VAL A 444 2.02 -13.31 12.45
N PRO A 445 1.71 -12.00 12.34
CA PRO A 445 0.48 -11.44 12.86
C PRO A 445 -0.76 -12.18 12.33
N THR A 446 -1.71 -12.49 13.22
CA THR A 446 -2.93 -13.23 12.86
C THR A 446 -3.75 -12.53 11.79
N SER A 447 -3.76 -11.19 11.79
CA SER A 447 -4.40 -10.36 10.76
C SER A 447 -3.78 -10.55 9.36
N ALA A 448 -2.45 -10.62 9.25
CA ALA A 448 -1.76 -10.89 7.98
C ALA A 448 -2.07 -12.31 7.48
N ARG A 449 -2.10 -13.29 8.38
CA ARG A 449 -2.50 -14.68 8.06
C ARG A 449 -3.95 -14.74 7.58
N GLN A 450 -4.87 -14.01 8.22
CA GLN A 450 -6.28 -13.96 7.84
C GLN A 450 -6.47 -13.45 6.40
N GLN A 451 -5.73 -12.41 6.00
CA GLN A 451 -5.77 -11.88 4.63
C GLN A 451 -5.36 -12.93 3.59
N LEU A 452 -4.32 -13.72 3.92
CA LEU A 452 -3.82 -14.79 3.06
C LEU A 452 -4.83 -15.95 2.97
N ILE A 453 -5.43 -16.35 4.10
CA ILE A 453 -6.48 -17.38 4.13
C ILE A 453 -7.67 -16.97 3.27
N ALA A 454 -8.14 -15.71 3.37
CA ALA A 454 -9.22 -15.21 2.54
C ALA A 454 -8.90 -15.33 1.04
N THR A 455 -7.67 -14.96 0.64
CA THR A 455 -7.18 -15.10 -0.74
C THR A 455 -7.11 -16.57 -1.18
N TRP A 456 -6.57 -17.45 -0.34
CA TRP A 456 -6.44 -18.88 -0.62
C TRP A 456 -7.80 -19.56 -0.81
N VAL A 457 -8.74 -19.34 0.11
CA VAL A 457 -10.11 -19.90 0.01
C VAL A 457 -10.79 -19.40 -1.26
N LYS A 458 -10.65 -18.10 -1.58
CA LYS A 458 -11.25 -17.56 -2.81
C LYS A 458 -10.63 -18.16 -4.07
N ALA A 459 -9.32 -18.36 -4.09
CA ALA A 459 -8.62 -19.00 -5.21
C ALA A 459 -9.05 -20.48 -5.38
N LYS A 460 -9.21 -21.23 -4.27
CA LYS A 460 -9.79 -22.59 -4.29
C LYS A 460 -11.22 -22.61 -4.84
N GLN A 461 -12.04 -21.63 -4.47
CA GLN A 461 -13.40 -21.48 -4.98
C GLN A 461 -13.43 -21.29 -6.50
N LEU A 462 -12.53 -20.44 -7.04
CA LEU A 462 -12.41 -20.19 -8.48
C LEU A 462 -11.98 -21.45 -9.25
N LEU A 463 -11.14 -22.30 -8.66
CA LEU A 463 -10.76 -23.60 -9.23
C LEU A 463 -11.80 -24.70 -8.99
N GLN A 464 -12.91 -24.41 -8.32
CA GLN A 464 -13.91 -25.39 -7.90
C GLN A 464 -13.31 -26.54 -7.06
N GLN A 465 -12.31 -26.22 -6.23
CA GLN A 465 -11.68 -27.17 -5.32
C GLN A 465 -12.33 -27.08 -3.94
N GLN A 466 -12.88 -28.20 -3.46
CA GLN A 466 -13.35 -28.31 -2.08
C GLN A 466 -12.18 -28.29 -1.09
N ILE A 467 -12.44 -27.76 0.10
CA ILE A 467 -11.49 -27.80 1.22
C ILE A 467 -11.86 -28.98 2.11
N GLY A 468 -10.86 -29.77 2.48
CA GLY A 468 -11.08 -31.00 3.27
C GLY A 468 -11.71 -30.73 4.65
N PRO A 469 -12.33 -31.74 5.28
CA PRO A 469 -13.07 -31.59 6.54
C PRO A 469 -12.20 -31.20 7.73
N ARG A 470 -10.87 -31.32 7.61
CA ARG A 470 -9.89 -30.92 8.62
C ARG A 470 -9.58 -29.41 8.60
N LEU A 471 -10.11 -28.67 7.61
CA LEU A 471 -10.01 -27.21 7.48
C LEU A 471 -8.57 -26.66 7.53
N GLY A 472 -7.60 -27.48 7.12
CA GLY A 472 -6.17 -27.19 7.16
C GLY A 472 -5.41 -28.02 6.12
N MET A 473 -4.12 -27.71 5.96
CA MET A 473 -3.29 -28.27 4.88
C MET A 473 -2.68 -29.65 5.19
N ASP A 474 -2.39 -30.00 6.47
CA ASP A 474 -2.04 -31.38 6.91
C ASP A 474 -1.80 -31.47 8.45
N GLU A 475 -1.77 -32.70 9.00
CA GLU A 475 -1.82 -33.03 10.45
C GLU A 475 -0.56 -32.78 11.30
N GLN A 476 0.55 -32.29 10.75
CA GLN A 476 1.85 -32.27 11.46
C GLN A 476 2.34 -30.86 11.85
N SER A 477 1.45 -30.00 12.36
CA SER A 477 1.88 -28.75 12.99
C SER A 477 2.24 -28.99 14.47
N PRO A 478 3.43 -28.61 14.97
CA PRO A 478 3.80 -28.79 16.37
C PRO A 478 3.03 -27.88 17.35
N ASN A 479 2.16 -26.99 16.84
CA ASN A 479 1.45 -25.96 17.60
C ASN A 479 -0.07 -26.09 17.40
N GLU A 480 -0.76 -26.74 18.33
CA GLU A 480 -2.20 -27.02 18.23
C GLU A 480 -3.05 -25.73 18.24
N ASP A 481 -2.60 -24.71 18.98
CA ASP A 481 -3.31 -23.42 19.13
C ASP A 481 -3.35 -22.61 17.82
N VAL A 482 -2.22 -22.49 17.11
CA VAL A 482 -2.13 -21.78 15.82
C VAL A 482 -2.95 -22.51 14.75
N ASN A 483 -2.98 -23.84 14.80
CA ASN A 483 -3.79 -24.66 13.92
C ASN A 483 -5.29 -24.44 14.19
N SER A 484 -5.70 -24.31 15.46
CA SER A 484 -7.10 -24.08 15.83
C SER A 484 -7.66 -22.77 15.26
N VAL A 485 -6.93 -21.65 15.39
CA VAL A 485 -7.34 -20.33 14.86
C VAL A 485 -7.42 -20.37 13.33
N THR A 486 -6.44 -20.98 12.66
CA THR A 486 -6.44 -21.12 11.20
C THR A 486 -7.67 -21.89 10.70
N ARG A 487 -8.05 -23.01 11.35
CA ARG A 487 -9.25 -23.77 10.98
C ARG A 487 -10.53 -22.95 11.09
N VAL A 488 -10.67 -22.15 12.16
CA VAL A 488 -11.82 -21.26 12.35
C VAL A 488 -11.88 -20.19 11.25
N LEU A 489 -10.74 -19.57 10.93
CA LEU A 489 -10.68 -18.57 9.86
C LEU A 489 -10.99 -19.18 8.49
N VAL A 490 -10.47 -20.36 8.16
CA VAL A 490 -10.78 -21.07 6.91
C VAL A 490 -12.28 -21.35 6.79
N ALA A 491 -12.90 -21.91 7.84
CA ALA A 491 -14.34 -22.17 7.83
C ALA A 491 -15.17 -20.89 7.65
N LEU A 492 -14.78 -19.78 8.28
CA LEU A 492 -15.45 -18.50 8.11
C LEU A 492 -15.36 -17.95 6.69
N GLU A 493 -14.20 -18.09 6.04
CA GLU A 493 -14.04 -17.69 4.64
C GLU A 493 -14.84 -18.58 3.69
N MET A 494 -14.97 -19.87 3.98
CA MET A 494 -15.86 -20.78 3.24
C MET A 494 -17.31 -20.32 3.36
N TYR A 495 -17.79 -20.04 4.58
CA TYR A 495 -19.12 -19.47 4.82
C TYR A 495 -19.35 -18.16 4.06
N SER A 496 -18.34 -17.30 4.02
CA SER A 496 -18.42 -15.99 3.36
C SER A 496 -18.42 -16.07 1.84
N SER A 497 -17.93 -17.17 1.29
CA SER A 497 -17.84 -17.41 -0.14
C SER A 497 -19.10 -18.05 -0.72
N ASN A 498 -19.91 -18.71 0.12
CA ASN A 498 -21.11 -19.43 -0.29
C ASN A 498 -22.27 -18.48 -0.66
N GLY A 499 -23.17 -18.92 -1.53
CA GLY A 499 -24.38 -18.18 -1.89
C GLY A 499 -24.16 -16.99 -2.82
N LEU A 500 -22.97 -16.90 -3.45
CA LEU A 500 -22.57 -15.80 -4.35
C LEU A 500 -22.55 -16.22 -5.83
N GLY A 501 -23.18 -17.35 -6.15
CA GLY A 501 -23.28 -17.91 -7.48
C GLY A 501 -22.09 -18.76 -7.92
N LEU A 502 -20.94 -18.71 -7.23
CA LEU A 502 -19.78 -19.59 -7.45
C LEU A 502 -19.94 -20.95 -6.74
N MET A 503 -18.94 -21.84 -6.82
CA MET A 503 -18.95 -23.11 -6.09
C MET A 503 -19.17 -22.89 -4.59
N ASP A 504 -20.16 -23.57 -4.01
CA ASP A 504 -20.38 -23.58 -2.57
C ASP A 504 -19.51 -24.64 -1.88
N PHE A 505 -18.84 -24.23 -0.82
CA PHE A 505 -18.06 -25.11 0.04
C PHE A 505 -18.94 -25.93 0.98
N THR A 506 -18.51 -27.16 1.26
CA THR A 506 -19.07 -27.96 2.35
C THR A 506 -18.54 -27.41 3.69
N VAL A 507 -19.41 -26.73 4.45
CA VAL A 507 -19.05 -26.04 5.70
C VAL A 507 -19.44 -26.85 6.95
N PRO A 508 -18.67 -26.77 8.05
CA PRO A 508 -19.04 -27.39 9.33
C PRO A 508 -20.26 -26.67 9.94
N PRO A 509 -21.12 -27.34 10.73
CA PRO A 509 -22.25 -26.69 11.39
C PRO A 509 -21.85 -25.45 12.23
N LEU A 510 -22.65 -24.38 12.18
CA LEU A 510 -22.34 -23.12 12.88
C LEU A 510 -22.11 -23.31 14.39
N ALA A 511 -22.92 -24.14 15.05
CA ALA A 511 -22.73 -24.44 16.47
C ALA A 511 -21.35 -25.05 16.78
N GLN A 512 -20.87 -25.94 15.90
CA GLN A 512 -19.52 -26.51 16.01
C GLN A 512 -18.45 -25.44 15.77
N LEU A 513 -18.63 -24.58 14.77
CA LEU A 513 -17.69 -23.49 14.47
C LEU A 513 -17.58 -22.48 15.63
N VAL A 514 -18.70 -22.13 16.27
CA VAL A 514 -18.71 -21.26 17.45
C VAL A 514 -18.00 -21.91 18.64
N LYS A 515 -18.18 -23.21 18.84
CA LYS A 515 -17.44 -23.97 19.86
C LYS A 515 -15.93 -23.91 19.60
N MET A 516 -15.49 -24.23 18.37
CA MET A 516 -14.08 -24.15 17.99
C MET A 516 -13.50 -22.75 18.23
N ALA A 517 -14.22 -21.69 17.81
CA ALA A 517 -13.79 -20.31 18.01
C ALA A 517 -13.67 -19.90 19.50
N SER A 518 -14.46 -20.52 20.38
CA SER A 518 -14.40 -20.28 21.82
C SER A 518 -13.26 -20.99 22.53
N GLU A 519 -12.76 -22.09 21.94
CA GLU A 519 -11.65 -22.89 22.47
C GLU A 519 -10.28 -22.35 22.02
N CYS A 520 -10.23 -21.47 21.00
CA CYS A 520 -9.01 -20.86 20.50
C CYS A 520 -8.36 -19.85 21.46
N SER A 521 -7.02 -19.82 21.50
CA SER A 521 -6.21 -18.77 22.14
C SER A 521 -5.91 -17.64 21.13
N TRP A 522 -6.73 -16.58 21.14
CA TRP A 522 -6.58 -15.45 20.23
C TRP A 522 -5.44 -14.52 20.64
N SER A 523 -4.47 -14.29 19.74
CA SER A 523 -3.39 -13.33 19.96
C SER A 523 -3.75 -11.90 19.57
N ASP A 524 -4.72 -11.72 18.68
CA ASP A 524 -5.17 -10.42 18.17
C ASP A 524 -6.67 -10.21 18.49
N PRO A 525 -7.01 -9.31 19.44
CA PRO A 525 -8.39 -9.01 19.83
C PRO A 525 -9.25 -8.47 18.68
N LEU A 526 -8.64 -7.81 17.70
CA LEU A 526 -9.36 -7.27 16.54
C LEU A 526 -9.87 -8.42 15.65
N VAL A 527 -9.03 -9.44 15.43
CA VAL A 527 -9.40 -10.63 14.66
C VAL A 527 -10.45 -11.47 15.41
N GLU A 528 -10.34 -11.61 16.73
CA GLU A 528 -11.39 -12.27 17.53
C GLU A 528 -12.72 -11.52 17.39
N LEU A 529 -12.72 -10.19 17.47
CA LEU A 529 -13.94 -9.38 17.35
C LEU A 529 -14.57 -9.53 15.97
N GLN A 530 -13.76 -9.46 14.92
CA GLN A 530 -14.23 -9.66 13.54
C GLN A 530 -14.81 -11.06 13.34
N THR A 531 -14.17 -12.08 13.92
CA THR A 531 -14.65 -13.47 13.90
C THR A 531 -16.03 -13.58 14.56
N LEU A 532 -16.20 -13.04 15.77
CA LEU A 532 -17.49 -13.10 16.48
C LEU A 532 -18.59 -12.30 15.77
N MET A 533 -18.27 -11.15 15.16
CA MET A 533 -19.21 -10.39 14.34
C MET A 533 -19.69 -11.22 13.14
N ARG A 534 -18.77 -11.86 12.41
CA ARG A 534 -19.12 -12.69 11.24
C ARG A 534 -19.93 -13.92 11.64
N LEU A 535 -19.58 -14.58 12.74
CA LEU A 535 -20.38 -15.69 13.30
C LEU A 535 -21.79 -15.24 13.67
N THR A 536 -21.94 -14.05 14.26
CA THR A 536 -23.24 -13.45 14.57
C THR A 536 -24.06 -13.25 13.30
N HIS A 537 -23.43 -12.75 12.22
CA HIS A 537 -24.10 -12.58 10.92
C HIS A 537 -24.58 -13.90 10.35
N PHE A 538 -23.72 -14.93 10.28
CA PHE A 538 -24.10 -16.22 9.70
C PHE A 538 -25.15 -16.96 10.54
N ALA A 539 -25.07 -16.89 11.88
CA ALA A 539 -26.10 -17.43 12.76
C ALA A 539 -27.46 -16.75 12.55
N HIS A 540 -27.45 -15.42 12.36
CA HIS A 540 -28.68 -14.69 12.07
C HIS A 540 -29.26 -15.06 10.70
N ALA A 541 -28.42 -15.18 9.67
CA ALA A 541 -28.84 -15.59 8.33
C ALA A 541 -29.39 -17.04 8.31
N ALA A 542 -28.90 -17.91 9.19
CA ALA A 542 -29.42 -19.25 9.41
C ALA A 542 -30.66 -19.30 10.33
N HIS A 543 -31.14 -18.15 10.80
CA HIS A 543 -32.23 -18.03 11.79
C HIS A 543 -32.00 -18.79 13.11
N ASP A 544 -30.74 -18.96 13.52
CA ASP A 544 -30.37 -19.56 14.81
C ASP A 544 -30.30 -18.48 15.89
N TYR A 545 -31.41 -18.33 16.63
CA TYR A 545 -31.53 -17.31 17.67
C TYR A 545 -30.51 -17.48 18.80
N GLU A 546 -30.30 -18.70 19.30
CA GLU A 546 -29.46 -18.95 20.48
C GLU A 546 -28.00 -18.63 20.18
N VAL A 547 -27.49 -19.12 19.04
CA VAL A 547 -26.11 -18.86 18.62
C VAL A 547 -25.90 -17.38 18.29
N THR A 548 -26.87 -16.73 17.61
CA THR A 548 -26.81 -15.29 17.32
C THR A 548 -26.68 -14.46 18.60
N MET A 549 -27.46 -14.78 19.64
CA MET A 549 -27.43 -14.08 20.91
C MET A 549 -26.11 -14.32 21.67
N LEU A 550 -25.62 -15.56 21.70
CA LEU A 550 -24.35 -15.91 22.34
C LEU A 550 -23.18 -15.14 21.73
N CYS A 551 -23.02 -15.21 20.40
CA CYS A 551 -21.92 -14.56 19.68
C CYS A 551 -21.99 -13.03 19.79
N SER A 552 -23.19 -12.44 19.60
CA SER A 552 -23.35 -10.98 19.67
C SER A 552 -23.05 -10.42 21.04
N GLN A 553 -23.49 -11.08 22.12
CA GLN A 553 -23.21 -10.62 23.48
C GLN A 553 -21.70 -10.70 23.79
N LYS A 554 -21.03 -11.79 23.41
CA LYS A 554 -19.58 -11.93 23.60
C LYS A 554 -18.82 -10.84 22.82
N ALA A 555 -19.18 -10.63 21.55
CA ALA A 555 -18.58 -9.59 20.70
C ALA A 555 -18.74 -8.18 21.28
N ILE A 556 -19.95 -7.82 21.72
CA ILE A 556 -20.22 -6.48 22.28
C ILE A 556 -19.44 -6.26 23.58
N GLN A 557 -19.46 -7.24 24.50
CA GLN A 557 -18.73 -7.13 25.77
C GLN A 557 -17.22 -6.98 25.55
N MET A 558 -16.65 -7.78 24.64
CA MET A 558 -15.23 -7.73 24.32
C MET A 558 -14.85 -6.43 23.60
N GLY A 559 -15.62 -6.03 22.58
CA GLY A 559 -15.33 -4.82 21.82
C GLY A 559 -15.45 -3.54 22.66
N ILE A 560 -16.39 -3.47 23.61
CA ILE A 560 -16.45 -2.33 24.57
C ILE A 560 -15.18 -2.24 25.42
N ARG A 561 -14.61 -3.37 25.85
CA ARG A 561 -13.33 -3.38 26.58
C ARG A 561 -12.19 -2.92 25.67
N TYR A 562 -12.16 -3.41 24.44
CA TYR A 562 -11.11 -3.11 23.48
C TYR A 562 -11.13 -1.63 23.01
N LEU A 563 -12.32 -1.04 22.82
CA LEU A 563 -12.48 0.39 22.50
C LEU A 563 -11.80 1.34 23.48
N ARG A 564 -11.56 0.91 24.72
CA ARG A 564 -10.89 1.73 25.74
C ARG A 564 -9.36 1.74 25.61
N MET A 565 -8.81 0.80 24.84
CA MET A 565 -7.37 0.55 24.74
C MET A 565 -6.82 0.74 23.33
N CYS A 566 -7.66 0.72 22.29
CA CYS A 566 -7.21 0.75 20.90
C CYS A 566 -6.83 2.16 20.41
N SER A 567 -6.06 2.21 19.31
CA SER A 567 -5.64 3.47 18.68
C SER A 567 -6.83 4.20 18.02
N PRO A 568 -6.71 5.51 17.70
CA PRO A 568 -7.79 6.25 17.05
C PRO A 568 -8.27 5.67 15.71
N VAL A 569 -7.36 5.03 14.94
CA VAL A 569 -7.69 4.40 13.64
C VAL A 569 -8.47 3.10 13.86
N GLU A 570 -8.04 2.28 14.82
CA GLU A 570 -8.74 1.05 15.20
C GLU A 570 -10.08 1.34 15.89
N THR A 571 -10.21 2.47 16.58
CA THR A 571 -11.45 2.89 17.24
C THR A 571 -12.61 2.98 16.25
N GLU A 572 -12.38 3.54 15.06
CA GLU A 572 -13.42 3.65 14.03
C GLU A 572 -13.82 2.26 13.54
N LEU A 573 -12.86 1.39 13.20
CA LEU A 573 -13.12 0.03 12.72
C LEU A 573 -13.84 -0.85 13.76
N VAL A 574 -13.38 -0.82 15.02
CA VAL A 574 -14.00 -1.56 16.13
C VAL A 574 -15.43 -1.07 16.36
N ALA A 575 -15.67 0.24 16.28
CA ALA A 575 -17.00 0.80 16.41
C ALA A 575 -17.92 0.39 15.24
N GLU A 576 -17.42 0.26 14.01
CA GLU A 576 -18.21 -0.28 12.88
C GLU A 576 -18.63 -1.73 13.14
N MET A 577 -17.71 -2.58 13.61
CA MET A 577 -18.00 -3.99 13.94
C MET A 577 -19.05 -4.11 15.07
N LEU A 578 -18.92 -3.29 16.11
CA LEU A 578 -19.89 -3.23 17.21
C LEU A 578 -21.26 -2.73 16.76
N SER A 579 -21.28 -1.69 15.91
CA SER A 579 -22.52 -1.17 15.33
C SER A 579 -23.28 -2.23 14.56
N THR A 580 -22.59 -2.97 13.68
CA THR A 580 -23.17 -4.05 12.89
C THR A 580 -23.67 -5.19 13.77
N THR A 581 -22.86 -5.62 14.75
CA THR A 581 -23.21 -6.70 15.68
C THR A 581 -24.46 -6.37 16.51
N ALA A 582 -24.52 -5.17 17.09
CA ALA A 582 -25.68 -4.72 17.88
C ALA A 582 -26.94 -4.58 17.02
N CYS A 583 -26.81 -4.17 15.75
CA CYS A 583 -27.92 -4.12 14.82
C CYS A 583 -28.49 -5.53 14.54
N ILE A 584 -27.62 -6.50 14.23
CA ILE A 584 -28.02 -7.90 13.99
C ILE A 584 -28.68 -8.50 15.24
N GLN A 585 -28.13 -8.24 16.42
CA GLN A 585 -28.72 -8.66 17.69
C GLN A 585 -30.16 -8.12 17.85
N GLY A 586 -30.36 -6.81 17.61
CA GLY A 586 -31.68 -6.19 17.64
C GLY A 586 -32.67 -6.83 16.66
N ARG A 587 -32.21 -7.11 15.42
CA ARG A 587 -33.04 -7.76 14.39
C ARG A 587 -33.44 -9.18 14.78
N SER A 588 -32.50 -9.98 15.27
CA SER A 588 -32.77 -11.35 15.73
C SER A 588 -33.80 -11.39 16.87
N ILE A 589 -33.73 -10.44 17.82
CA ILE A 589 -34.73 -10.29 18.88
C ILE A 589 -36.10 -9.90 18.30
N MET A 590 -36.14 -9.01 17.30
CA MET A 590 -37.38 -8.60 16.64
C MET A 590 -38.06 -9.76 15.89
N GLU A 591 -37.30 -10.59 15.19
CA GLU A 591 -37.81 -11.79 14.50
C GLU A 591 -38.39 -12.81 15.49
N ASN A 592 -37.81 -12.89 16.70
CA ASN A 592 -38.24 -13.82 17.76
C ASN A 592 -39.23 -13.22 18.77
N LEU A 593 -39.88 -12.09 18.42
CA LEU A 593 -40.76 -11.33 19.30
C LEU A 593 -41.90 -12.15 19.93
N LYS A 594 -42.54 -13.04 19.15
CA LYS A 594 -43.73 -13.83 19.53
C LYS A 594 -44.77 -13.00 20.31
N GLY A 595 -44.98 -11.73 19.92
CA GLY A 595 -45.92 -10.79 20.56
C GLY A 595 -45.49 -10.18 21.91
N ARG A 596 -44.29 -10.50 22.42
CA ARG A 596 -43.82 -10.06 23.75
C ARG A 596 -43.31 -8.62 23.72
N LYS A 597 -44.06 -7.70 24.34
CA LYS A 597 -43.71 -6.27 24.43
C LYS A 597 -42.33 -6.01 25.04
N GLN A 598 -41.88 -6.84 25.99
CA GLN A 598 -40.56 -6.67 26.62
C GLN A 598 -39.41 -6.88 25.64
N LEU A 599 -39.52 -7.84 24.71
CA LEU A 599 -38.49 -8.09 23.71
C LEU A 599 -38.33 -6.92 22.73
N ARG A 600 -39.42 -6.19 22.41
CA ARG A 600 -39.33 -4.95 21.62
C ARG A 600 -38.48 -3.90 22.32
N LEU A 601 -38.61 -3.77 23.65
CA LEU A 601 -37.81 -2.81 24.41
C LEU A 601 -36.33 -3.22 24.45
N VAL A 602 -36.04 -4.52 24.52
CA VAL A 602 -34.66 -5.03 24.44
C VAL A 602 -34.07 -4.80 23.05
N ALA A 603 -34.81 -5.10 21.98
CA ALA A 603 -34.39 -4.82 20.61
C ALA A 603 -34.14 -3.32 20.36
N ALA A 604 -35.04 -2.46 20.86
CA ALA A 604 -34.88 -1.01 20.77
C ALA A 604 -33.58 -0.53 21.43
N LYS A 605 -33.18 -1.11 22.58
CA LYS A 605 -31.90 -0.81 23.22
C LYS A 605 -30.71 -1.21 22.35
N ALA A 606 -30.75 -2.41 21.76
CA ALA A 606 -29.69 -2.87 20.84
C ALA A 606 -29.55 -1.94 19.61
N PHE A 607 -30.65 -1.43 19.06
CA PHE A 607 -30.59 -0.45 17.97
C PHE A 607 -30.04 0.92 18.39
N ILE A 608 -30.30 1.37 19.63
CA ILE A 608 -29.69 2.61 20.16
C ILE A 608 -28.19 2.42 20.36
N GLU A 609 -27.76 1.28 20.89
CA GLU A 609 -26.33 0.95 21.03
C GLU A 609 -25.66 0.88 19.66
N SER A 610 -26.29 0.25 18.68
CA SER A 610 -25.84 0.23 17.29
C SER A 610 -25.66 1.65 16.74
N ALA A 611 -26.66 2.53 16.88
CA ALA A 611 -26.54 3.93 16.46
C ALA A 611 -25.40 4.67 17.19
N GLN A 612 -25.20 4.40 18.48
CA GLN A 612 -24.09 4.99 19.25
C GLN A 612 -22.73 4.57 18.70
N PHE A 613 -22.54 3.27 18.43
CA PHE A 613 -21.30 2.77 17.85
C PHE A 613 -21.10 3.30 16.42
N GLY A 614 -22.14 3.34 15.59
CA GLY A 614 -22.08 3.98 14.26
C GLY A 614 -21.68 5.47 14.33
N GLY A 615 -22.10 6.16 15.40
CA GLY A 615 -21.69 7.53 15.69
C GLY A 615 -20.20 7.66 16.02
N ILE A 616 -19.65 6.74 16.81
CA ILE A 616 -18.21 6.67 17.13
C ILE A 616 -17.40 6.34 15.87
N ALA A 617 -17.90 5.42 15.04
CA ALA A 617 -17.33 5.05 13.75
C ALA A 617 -17.40 6.16 12.69
N ARG A 618 -18.15 7.24 12.94
CA ARG A 618 -18.39 8.34 11.99
C ARG A 618 -19.01 7.87 10.67
N ASN A 619 -19.77 6.78 10.71
CA ASN A 619 -20.39 6.19 9.53
C ASN A 619 -21.90 6.47 9.53
N SER A 620 -22.32 7.46 8.73
CA SER A 620 -23.73 7.88 8.69
C SER A 620 -24.66 6.78 8.21
N ALA A 621 -24.20 5.90 7.30
CA ALA A 621 -25.02 4.81 6.78
C ALA A 621 -25.37 3.79 7.89
N LEU A 622 -24.39 3.44 8.73
CA LEU A 622 -24.62 2.56 9.89
C LEU A 622 -25.58 3.20 10.91
N VAL A 623 -25.40 4.49 11.20
CA VAL A 623 -26.29 5.23 12.10
C VAL A 623 -27.71 5.21 11.57
N MET A 624 -27.92 5.58 10.30
CA MET A 624 -29.26 5.65 9.72
C MET A 624 -29.93 4.28 9.62
N LEU A 625 -29.16 3.22 9.32
CA LEU A 625 -29.67 1.84 9.35
C LEU A 625 -30.20 1.47 10.75
N ALA A 626 -29.40 1.69 11.79
CA ALA A 626 -29.80 1.40 13.17
C ALA A 626 -31.03 2.21 13.61
N VAL A 627 -31.07 3.48 13.25
CA VAL A 627 -32.19 4.39 13.56
C VAL A 627 -33.48 3.98 12.84
N ARG A 628 -33.40 3.50 11.59
CA ARG A 628 -34.55 2.97 10.86
C ARG A 628 -35.14 1.75 11.57
N HIS A 629 -34.30 0.82 12.00
CA HIS A 629 -34.76 -0.34 12.77
C HIS A 629 -35.32 0.04 14.15
N TYR A 630 -34.72 1.03 14.82
CA TYR A 630 -35.27 1.59 16.06
C TYR A 630 -36.66 2.17 15.84
N TRP A 631 -36.84 3.00 14.81
CA TRP A 631 -38.12 3.62 14.47
C TRP A 631 -39.20 2.57 14.25
N ASN A 632 -38.92 1.55 13.42
CA ASN A 632 -39.85 0.47 13.14
C ASN A 632 -40.22 -0.34 14.40
N THR A 633 -39.27 -0.50 15.32
CA THR A 633 -39.50 -1.17 16.60
C THR A 633 -40.41 -0.36 17.53
N TRP A 634 -40.27 0.96 17.50
CA TRP A 634 -41.00 1.88 18.37
C TRP A 634 -42.35 2.34 17.83
N LEU A 635 -42.55 2.28 16.50
CA LEU A 635 -43.75 2.75 15.81
C LEU A 635 -45.08 2.32 16.49
N PRO A 636 -45.26 1.04 16.91
CA PRO A 636 -46.50 0.62 17.55
C PRO A 636 -46.78 1.28 18.91
N PHE A 637 -45.77 1.86 19.57
CA PHE A 637 -45.91 2.52 20.87
C PHE A 637 -46.18 4.03 20.74
N LEU A 638 -45.93 4.63 19.57
CA LEU A 638 -45.99 6.08 19.37
C LEU A 638 -47.41 6.65 19.41
N SER A 639 -48.44 5.82 19.24
CA SER A 639 -49.84 6.24 19.37
C SER A 639 -50.19 6.71 20.78
N SER A 640 -49.51 6.20 21.81
CA SER A 640 -49.75 6.55 23.20
C SER A 640 -48.86 7.72 23.66
N ALA A 641 -49.49 8.80 24.14
CA ALA A 641 -48.79 9.95 24.73
C ALA A 641 -47.85 9.54 25.87
N ALA A 642 -48.27 8.61 26.74
CA ALA A 642 -47.44 8.12 27.84
C ALA A 642 -46.15 7.44 27.37
N ASN A 643 -46.19 6.74 26.23
CA ASN A 643 -45.00 6.12 25.65
C ASN A 643 -44.12 7.14 24.92
N ARG A 644 -44.71 8.09 24.19
CA ARG A 644 -43.97 9.21 23.59
C ARG A 644 -43.21 10.00 24.64
N LYS A 645 -43.81 10.27 25.80
CA LYS A 645 -43.12 10.92 26.93
C LYS A 645 -41.85 10.18 27.35
N LYS A 646 -41.91 8.85 27.45
CA LYS A 646 -40.77 8.01 27.82
C LYS A 646 -39.66 7.98 26.76
N ALA A 647 -39.99 8.23 25.49
CA ALA A 647 -39.03 8.20 24.38
C ALA A 647 -38.23 9.50 24.23
N LYS A 648 -38.65 10.61 24.85
CA LYS A 648 -38.05 11.96 24.69
C LYS A 648 -36.52 11.95 24.75
N ASN A 649 -35.95 11.47 25.86
CA ASN A 649 -34.50 11.49 26.09
C ASN A 649 -33.74 10.61 25.09
N VAL A 650 -34.35 9.50 24.66
CA VAL A 650 -33.74 8.57 23.69
C VAL A 650 -33.71 9.21 22.30
N ILE A 651 -34.81 9.83 21.88
CA ILE A 651 -34.91 10.49 20.57
C ILE A 651 -33.95 11.68 20.50
N GLN A 652 -33.87 12.50 21.56
CA GLN A 652 -32.87 13.58 21.66
C GLN A 652 -31.45 13.05 21.48
N ARG A 653 -31.12 11.93 22.13
CA ARG A 653 -29.81 11.29 22.00
C ARG A 653 -29.54 10.80 20.58
N ILE A 654 -30.51 10.16 19.94
CA ILE A 654 -30.40 9.68 18.55
C ILE A 654 -30.16 10.86 17.60
N ILE A 655 -30.97 11.93 17.69
CA ILE A 655 -30.82 13.13 16.86
C ILE A 655 -29.43 13.73 17.05
N SER A 656 -28.97 13.85 18.31
CA SER A 656 -27.62 14.35 18.59
C SER A 656 -26.52 13.50 17.93
N ILE A 657 -26.67 12.17 17.90
CA ILE A 657 -25.71 11.27 17.23
C ILE A 657 -25.70 11.56 15.73
N ILE A 658 -26.87 11.58 15.07
CA ILE A 658 -26.99 11.82 13.62
C ILE A 658 -26.34 13.17 13.25
N ASN A 659 -26.67 14.24 13.98
CA ASN A 659 -26.14 15.58 13.73
C ASN A 659 -24.61 15.65 13.89
N LYS A 660 -24.05 15.00 14.92
CA LYS A 660 -22.60 14.97 15.14
C LYS A 660 -21.86 14.17 14.08
N THR A 661 -22.45 13.08 13.59
CA THR A 661 -21.86 12.23 12.56
C THR A 661 -21.82 12.94 11.21
N GLU A 662 -22.90 13.63 10.83
CA GLU A 662 -22.94 14.35 9.55
C GLU A 662 -22.09 15.61 9.51
N ALA A 663 -21.91 16.32 10.62
CA ALA A 663 -21.04 17.50 10.68
C ALA A 663 -19.56 17.15 10.41
N LYS A 664 -19.18 15.87 10.57
CA LYS A 664 -17.81 15.36 10.41
C LYS A 664 -17.68 14.49 9.15
N LYS A 665 -18.21 14.95 8.00
CA LYS A 665 -18.09 14.25 6.70
C LYS A 665 -16.63 13.85 6.43
N GLN A 666 -16.45 12.57 6.11
CA GLN A 666 -15.16 11.88 5.94
C GLN A 666 -14.19 12.57 4.96
N GLY A 667 -12.91 12.57 5.32
CA GLY A 667 -11.86 12.16 4.39
C GLY A 667 -11.71 10.64 4.53
N LYS A 668 -12.00 9.87 3.48
CA LYS A 668 -11.80 8.42 3.48
C LYS A 668 -10.31 8.12 3.64
N GLY A 669 -9.86 7.80 4.85
CA GLY A 669 -8.63 7.05 5.03
C GLY A 669 -8.86 5.69 4.38
N LYS A 670 -8.31 5.47 3.18
CA LYS A 670 -8.49 4.20 2.46
C LYS A 670 -7.64 3.13 3.17
N VAL A 671 -8.21 2.45 4.16
CA VAL A 671 -7.60 1.26 4.78
C VAL A 671 -7.85 0.05 3.88
N LEU A 672 -6.86 -0.84 3.76
CA LEU A 672 -7.01 -2.09 3.04
C LEU A 672 -8.08 -2.95 3.72
N THR A 673 -9.17 -3.25 3.00
CA THR A 673 -10.24 -4.13 3.49
C THR A 673 -9.79 -5.59 3.47
N LEU A 674 -10.36 -6.41 4.36
CA LEU A 674 -10.11 -7.87 4.37
C LEU A 674 -10.42 -8.50 3.02
N HIS A 675 -11.59 -8.18 2.48
CA HIS A 675 -12.02 -8.65 1.17
C HIS A 675 -11.99 -7.50 0.17
N GLN A 676 -11.48 -7.79 -1.03
CA GLN A 676 -11.55 -6.90 -2.20
C GLN A 676 -12.56 -7.43 -3.23
N TRP A 677 -13.41 -8.34 -2.78
CA TRP A 677 -14.47 -9.00 -3.54
C TRP A 677 -15.73 -9.09 -2.68
N PRO A 678 -16.91 -9.31 -3.30
CA PRO A 678 -18.15 -9.51 -2.56
C PRO A 678 -18.08 -10.76 -1.67
N THR A 679 -18.63 -10.66 -0.46
CA THR A 679 -18.74 -11.76 0.51
C THR A 679 -20.09 -11.74 1.21
N ALA A 680 -20.64 -12.89 1.56
CA ALA A 680 -21.99 -13.03 2.11
C ALA A 680 -22.25 -12.27 3.42
N ASP A 681 -21.20 -11.99 4.21
CA ASP A 681 -21.23 -11.27 5.48
C ASP A 681 -21.27 -9.74 5.37
N PHE A 682 -20.92 -9.17 4.22
CA PHE A 682 -20.90 -7.72 3.98
C PHE A 682 -21.96 -7.24 2.97
N HIS A 683 -22.82 -8.14 2.48
CA HIS A 683 -24.04 -7.70 1.78
C HIS A 683 -24.96 -7.06 2.81
N SER A 684 -25.01 -5.74 2.80
CA SER A 684 -25.95 -4.97 3.60
C SER A 684 -27.38 -5.36 3.23
N GLY A 685 -27.94 -6.32 3.98
CA GLY A 685 -29.37 -6.59 4.09
C GLY A 685 -30.07 -6.91 2.78
N GLY A 686 -30.43 -8.18 2.61
CA GLY A 686 -31.63 -8.52 1.88
C GLY A 686 -32.77 -7.60 2.30
N MET A 687 -33.40 -6.97 1.30
CA MET A 687 -34.70 -6.32 1.29
C MET A 687 -35.28 -6.03 2.68
N THR A 688 -35.10 -4.80 3.16
CA THR A 688 -35.84 -4.30 4.33
C THR A 688 -37.24 -3.91 3.89
N GLU A 689 -38.22 -4.80 4.11
CA GLU A 689 -39.63 -4.39 4.17
C GLU A 689 -39.80 -3.41 5.35
N GLY A 690 -40.09 -2.16 5.02
CA GLY A 690 -40.33 -1.05 5.96
C GLY A 690 -40.61 0.24 5.20
N HIS A 691 -41.27 1.20 5.84
CA HIS A 691 -41.74 2.45 5.20
C HIS A 691 -40.65 3.38 4.65
N PHE A 692 -39.38 3.14 4.98
CA PHE A 692 -38.22 3.91 4.49
C PHE A 692 -37.20 2.97 3.87
N LEU A 693 -36.87 3.14 2.59
CA LEU A 693 -35.81 2.39 1.93
C LEU A 693 -34.44 3.06 2.21
N PRO A 694 -33.32 2.38 1.93
CA PRO A 694 -32.00 3.00 1.99
C PRO A 694 -31.84 4.03 0.86
N GLY A 695 -31.68 5.32 1.22
CA GLY A 695 -31.50 6.41 0.26
C GLY A 695 -31.41 7.78 0.92
N ALA A 696 -30.77 8.74 0.27
CA ALA A 696 -30.53 10.08 0.82
C ALA A 696 -31.85 10.84 1.14
N GLU A 697 -32.91 10.64 0.36
CA GLU A 697 -34.23 11.25 0.63
C GLU A 697 -34.98 10.56 1.77
N ASP A 698 -34.94 9.23 1.84
CA ASP A 698 -35.60 8.47 2.91
C ASP A 698 -34.92 8.71 4.27
N ASP A 699 -33.60 8.84 4.28
CA ASP A 699 -32.82 9.21 5.47
C ASP A 699 -33.20 10.61 5.97
N LEU A 700 -33.39 11.58 5.07
CA LEU A 700 -33.89 12.91 5.41
C LEU A 700 -35.33 12.88 5.93
N THR A 701 -36.19 12.06 5.33
CA THR A 701 -37.58 11.90 5.76
C THR A 701 -37.67 11.31 7.16
N LEU A 702 -36.90 10.26 7.44
CA LEU A 702 -36.80 9.66 8.78
C LEU A 702 -36.30 10.68 9.81
N ARG A 703 -35.34 11.52 9.43
CA ARG A 703 -34.79 12.54 10.32
C ARG A 703 -35.79 13.64 10.64
N ALA A 704 -36.55 14.11 9.65
CA ALA A 704 -37.66 15.03 9.87
C ALA A 704 -38.73 14.41 10.79
N ALA A 705 -39.06 13.14 10.57
CA ALA A 705 -40.00 12.41 11.43
C ALA A 705 -39.53 12.30 12.90
N LEU A 706 -38.22 12.14 13.13
CA LEU A 706 -37.65 12.14 14.49
C LEU A 706 -37.77 13.50 15.18
N TYR A 707 -37.50 14.60 14.47
CA TYR A 707 -37.71 15.95 15.01
C TYR A 707 -39.19 16.22 15.30
N GLY A 708 -40.10 15.83 14.40
CA GLY A 708 -41.55 15.92 14.62
C GLY A 708 -41.99 15.10 15.84
N LEU A 709 -41.48 13.87 15.98
CA LEU A 709 -41.77 13.05 17.15
C LEU A 709 -41.25 13.70 18.44
N LEU A 710 -40.04 14.26 18.42
CA LEU A 710 -39.48 14.96 19.57
C LEU A 710 -40.30 16.19 19.95
N PHE A 711 -40.78 16.95 18.98
CA PHE A 711 -41.73 18.04 19.21
C PHE A 711 -43.00 17.54 19.91
N HIS A 712 -43.61 16.45 19.42
CA HIS A 712 -44.77 15.85 20.07
C HIS A 712 -44.47 15.35 21.50
N CYS A 713 -43.25 14.84 21.76
CA CYS A 713 -42.83 14.50 23.12
C CYS A 713 -42.82 15.74 24.04
N HIS A 714 -42.37 16.90 23.56
CA HIS A 714 -42.39 18.16 24.32
C HIS A 714 -43.83 18.67 24.53
N ALA A 715 -44.66 18.63 23.48
CA ALA A 715 -46.07 18.99 23.54
C ALA A 715 -46.84 18.13 24.57
N ASP A 716 -46.61 16.81 24.58
CA ASP A 716 -47.25 15.91 25.55
C ASP A 716 -46.88 16.28 27.01
N HIS A 717 -45.70 16.87 27.25
CA HIS A 717 -45.26 17.35 28.57
C HIS A 717 -45.72 18.78 28.89
N GLY A 718 -46.39 19.48 27.97
CA GLY A 718 -46.75 20.89 28.10
C GLY A 718 -45.58 21.86 27.92
N ASP A 719 -44.43 21.38 27.43
CA ASP A 719 -43.19 22.15 27.25
C ASP A 719 -43.10 22.72 25.82
N TRP A 720 -43.96 23.69 25.51
CA TRP A 720 -44.04 24.28 24.17
C TRP A 720 -42.78 25.05 23.77
N GLU A 721 -42.12 25.70 24.72
CA GLU A 721 -40.85 26.41 24.48
C GLU A 721 -39.74 25.42 24.07
N GLY A 722 -39.62 24.29 24.75
CA GLY A 722 -38.71 23.21 24.35
C GLY A 722 -39.06 22.62 22.98
N GLY A 723 -40.35 22.48 22.68
CA GLY A 723 -40.82 22.07 21.36
C GLY A 723 -40.39 23.03 20.24
N LEU A 724 -40.56 24.34 20.43
CA LEU A 724 -40.11 25.35 19.45
C LEU A 724 -38.60 25.32 19.24
N LYS A 725 -37.80 25.17 20.30
CA LYS A 725 -36.33 25.05 20.19
C LYS A 725 -35.91 23.84 19.34
N VAL A 726 -36.65 22.73 19.41
CA VAL A 726 -36.40 21.54 18.59
C VAL A 726 -36.65 21.81 17.11
N LEU A 727 -37.71 22.55 16.78
CA LEU A 727 -38.01 22.94 15.39
C LEU A 727 -36.96 23.93 14.86
N ASP A 728 -36.51 24.89 15.68
CA ASP A 728 -35.43 25.81 15.33
C ASP A 728 -34.12 25.06 15.03
N GLU A 729 -33.78 24.02 15.82
CA GLU A 729 -32.63 23.14 15.55
C GLU A 729 -32.81 22.39 14.22
N ALA A 730 -33.99 21.81 13.98
CA ALA A 730 -34.30 21.09 12.75
C ALA A 730 -34.10 21.97 11.51
N VAL A 731 -34.60 23.21 11.55
CA VAL A 731 -34.44 24.19 10.46
C VAL A 731 -32.97 24.55 10.22
N ARG A 732 -32.13 24.58 11.26
CA ARG A 732 -30.70 24.88 11.12
C ARG A 732 -29.90 23.72 10.52
N VAL A 733 -30.22 22.48 10.91
CA VAL A 733 -29.41 21.29 10.59
C VAL A 733 -29.87 20.59 9.31
N LEU A 734 -31.17 20.61 8.99
CA LEU A 734 -31.68 19.98 7.78
C LEU A 734 -31.29 20.78 6.52
N PRO A 735 -30.97 20.10 5.40
CA PRO A 735 -30.70 20.77 4.13
C PRO A 735 -31.94 21.53 3.64
N ARG A 736 -31.76 22.48 2.72
CA ARG A 736 -32.86 23.26 2.12
C ARG A 736 -33.67 22.40 1.13
N THR A 737 -34.44 21.46 1.67
CA THR A 737 -35.36 20.59 0.95
C THR A 737 -36.80 20.81 1.43
N ALA A 738 -37.77 20.17 0.76
CA ALA A 738 -39.18 20.20 1.17
C ALA A 738 -39.41 19.71 2.60
N HIS A 739 -38.51 18.89 3.16
CA HIS A 739 -38.57 18.42 4.55
C HIS A 739 -38.27 19.50 5.60
N ARG A 740 -37.55 20.55 5.21
CA ARG A 740 -37.21 21.69 6.07
C ARG A 740 -38.27 22.79 6.01
N LEU A 741 -38.88 22.97 4.85
CA LEU A 741 -40.00 23.88 4.63
C LEU A 741 -41.25 23.33 5.31
#